data_AF-A0A1H8G5T4-F1
#
_entry.id   AF-A0A1H8G5T4-F1
#
_cell.length_a   1.000
_cell.length_b   1.000
_cell.length_c   1.000
_cell.angle_alpha   90.00
_cell.angle_beta   90.00
_cell.angle_gamma   90.00
#
_symmetry.space_group_name_H-M   'P 1'
#
loop_
_entity.id
_entity.type
_entity.pdbx_description
1 polymer ?
#
loop_
_entity_poly.entity_id
_entity_poly.type
_entity_poly.pdbx_seq_one_letter_code
_entity_poly.pdbx_strand_id
1 'polypeptide(L)'
;MKPHAFVAMPFGSKPGPDGQLIDFNAVYSDYIYPALEAAGLETFRADEEQRAGDIISDMFQELLIADLVIADLTIDNPNVWYELGIRHALRARGLVLVCGGLCPAFDLYTQRKLRYSLSNGKPDLATLESDRQRLTDMVKATMASWHERKESPVYHLLPNLQEPDWKSLRVGDVREFWQQHDAWENRVSLACSTRHIGDLLLLADEAPVAAFRAEARIKAGEALRKGGRFCFALEQLERGLSVEPDNLNGLREKGMCLQRLALAKEPGHSLDRARLHYQGVLKNHPRDAETWALLGRVDKDAWIAKWHRRGSTPEQMSEDAAYEDALLRAAIESYASGFRHDPRHYFSGINALTLMHLYQHLTSDARYENMARIMAGAVRFAAECETDASNIYWAKATLGDLEVLDGTPANVKAAYKEALTRSGNNWFYVDSPYAQLRLLNDLGFRPDTVAAGMAVFERALNELDEPEKKWEPRQVLLFSGHRIDEPDRANSRFPESKAETAAQKIGEALDELGAGADDLALAQGASGGDILFLEACKKRGVRLQLLLPFPEPTFIQKSILPSDKGEQWRQRYYALISTLKFPPRILPDELGPAPKGVDTYERCNLWLLYTALSYGIKKVQFICLWDGNKGDGRGGTAHMYEEVQRRTGQVTWIKTKDLG
;
A
#
# COMPACT_ATOMS: atom_id res chain seq x y z
N MET A 1 5.64 -11.72 -5.28
CA MET A 1 5.78 -13.02 -4.59
C MET A 1 4.50 -13.84 -4.78
N LYS A 2 4.59 -15.16 -4.95
CA LYS A 2 3.41 -16.04 -5.19
C LYS A 2 2.60 -16.22 -3.88
N PRO A 3 1.30 -16.56 -3.92
CA PRO A 3 0.57 -17.04 -2.74
C PRO A 3 1.11 -18.40 -2.29
N HIS A 4 1.10 -18.65 -0.98
CA HIS A 4 1.66 -19.87 -0.38
C HIS A 4 0.59 -20.95 -0.20
N ALA A 5 0.86 -22.17 -0.66
CA ALA A 5 -0.04 -23.32 -0.59
C ALA A 5 0.56 -24.47 0.20
N PHE A 6 -0.12 -24.90 1.25
CA PHE A 6 0.23 -26.08 2.04
C PHE A 6 -0.55 -27.31 1.56
N VAL A 7 0.14 -28.42 1.34
CA VAL A 7 -0.49 -29.69 0.90
C VAL A 7 -0.51 -30.71 2.05
N ALA A 8 -1.69 -30.90 2.62
CA ALA A 8 -2.03 -31.92 3.60
C ALA A 8 -2.39 -33.23 2.88
N MET A 9 -1.46 -34.18 2.79
CA MET A 9 -1.67 -35.44 2.08
C MET A 9 -0.88 -36.61 2.67
N PRO A 10 -1.28 -37.87 2.41
CA PRO A 10 -0.45 -39.03 2.69
C PRO A 10 0.87 -38.99 1.89
N PHE A 11 1.91 -39.65 2.39
CA PHE A 11 3.22 -39.74 1.72
C PHE A 11 3.59 -41.19 1.37
N GLY A 12 4.42 -41.34 0.33
CA GLY A 12 4.90 -42.64 -0.15
C GLY A 12 3.79 -43.53 -0.72
N SER A 13 4.04 -44.83 -0.75
CA SER A 13 3.05 -45.83 -1.18
C SER A 13 2.19 -46.30 -0.01
N LYS A 14 0.86 -46.17 -0.14
CA LYS A 14 -0.11 -46.58 0.88
C LYS A 14 -1.25 -47.39 0.25
N PRO A 15 -1.84 -48.35 0.96
CA PRO A 15 -3.01 -49.08 0.46
C PRO A 15 -4.20 -48.12 0.32
N GLY A 16 -4.83 -48.15 -0.85
CA GLY A 16 -6.07 -47.46 -1.16
C GLY A 16 -7.30 -48.15 -0.57
N PRO A 17 -8.50 -47.58 -0.77
CA PRO A 17 -9.75 -48.15 -0.23
C PRO A 17 -10.07 -49.55 -0.76
N ASP A 18 -9.57 -49.90 -1.95
CA ASP A 18 -9.69 -51.21 -2.60
C ASP A 18 -8.51 -52.15 -2.30
N GLY A 19 -7.58 -51.72 -1.45
CA GLY A 19 -6.36 -52.45 -1.09
C GLY A 19 -5.21 -52.34 -2.10
N GLN A 20 -5.41 -51.68 -3.25
CA GLN A 20 -4.31 -51.44 -4.20
C GLN A 20 -3.35 -50.37 -3.65
N LEU A 21 -2.06 -50.52 -3.90
CA LEU A 21 -1.08 -49.50 -3.47
C LEU A 21 -1.21 -48.25 -4.34
N ILE A 22 -1.41 -47.10 -3.71
CA ILE A 22 -1.41 -45.77 -4.32
C ILE A 22 -0.08 -45.09 -4.00
N ASP A 23 0.56 -44.55 -5.02
CA ASP A 23 1.80 -43.77 -4.94
C ASP A 23 1.48 -42.28 -4.77
N PHE A 24 1.45 -41.82 -3.53
CA PHE A 24 1.15 -40.42 -3.22
C PHE A 24 2.28 -39.46 -3.60
N ASN A 25 3.50 -39.95 -3.84
CA ASN A 25 4.56 -39.11 -4.37
C ASN A 25 4.27 -38.76 -5.84
N ALA A 26 3.81 -39.73 -6.63
CA ALA A 26 3.36 -39.47 -8.00
C ALA A 26 2.11 -38.55 -8.03
N VAL A 27 1.16 -38.73 -7.10
CA VAL A 27 0.01 -37.81 -6.97
C VAL A 27 0.47 -36.36 -6.74
N TYR A 28 1.47 -36.16 -5.87
CA TYR A 28 2.00 -34.83 -5.62
C TYR A 28 2.74 -34.26 -6.83
N SER A 29 3.77 -34.97 -7.34
CA SER A 29 4.65 -34.48 -8.41
C SER A 29 3.94 -34.33 -9.73
N ASP A 30 3.00 -35.23 -10.03
CA ASP A 30 2.38 -35.32 -11.34
C ASP A 30 1.01 -34.66 -11.35
N TYR A 31 0.31 -34.47 -10.24
CA TYR A 31 -1.04 -33.87 -10.27
C TYR A 31 -1.12 -32.56 -9.47
N ILE A 32 -0.84 -32.60 -8.16
CA ILE A 32 -1.09 -31.45 -7.27
C ILE A 32 -0.11 -30.30 -7.55
N TYR A 33 1.19 -30.58 -7.53
CA TYR A 33 2.23 -29.55 -7.67
C TYR A 33 2.14 -28.79 -9.00
N PRO A 34 2.04 -29.44 -10.18
CA PRO A 34 1.94 -28.72 -11.45
C PRO A 34 0.66 -27.87 -11.56
N ALA A 35 -0.45 -28.34 -10.99
CA ALA A 35 -1.71 -27.60 -11.02
C ALA A 35 -1.66 -26.33 -10.15
N LEU A 36 -1.02 -26.40 -8.98
CA LEU A 36 -0.81 -25.24 -8.11
C LEU A 36 0.21 -24.26 -8.69
N GLU A 37 1.28 -24.76 -9.32
CA GLU A 37 2.24 -23.91 -10.02
C GLU A 37 1.58 -23.15 -11.19
N ALA A 38 0.75 -23.83 -11.98
CA ALA A 38 -0.04 -23.23 -13.07
C ALA A 38 -1.12 -22.25 -12.55
N ALA A 39 -1.56 -22.42 -11.29
CA ALA A 39 -2.39 -21.45 -10.59
C ALA A 39 -1.60 -20.24 -10.05
N GLY A 40 -0.27 -20.29 -10.10
CA GLY A 40 0.62 -19.23 -9.67
C GLY A 40 0.96 -19.26 -8.19
N LEU A 41 0.79 -20.39 -7.50
CA LEU A 41 1.13 -20.55 -6.08
C LEU A 41 2.53 -21.14 -5.90
N GLU A 42 3.16 -20.81 -4.78
CA GLU A 42 4.31 -21.53 -4.23
C GLU A 42 3.77 -22.67 -3.38
N THR A 43 4.17 -23.90 -3.68
CA THR A 43 3.60 -25.12 -3.08
C THR A 43 4.60 -25.74 -2.13
N PHE A 44 4.11 -26.20 -0.99
CA PHE A 44 4.91 -26.87 0.03
C PHE A 44 4.16 -28.09 0.57
N ARG A 45 4.87 -29.20 0.74
CA ARG A 45 4.37 -30.43 1.37
C ARG A 45 5.16 -30.72 2.66
N ALA A 46 4.46 -31.16 3.71
CA ALA A 46 5.03 -31.27 5.06
C ALA A 46 6.28 -32.17 5.19
N ASP A 47 6.48 -33.15 4.30
CA ASP A 47 7.65 -34.04 4.32
C ASP A 47 8.88 -33.50 3.55
N GLU A 48 8.75 -32.34 2.89
CA GLU A 48 9.87 -31.66 2.21
C GLU A 48 10.75 -30.86 3.20
N GLU A 49 10.31 -30.69 4.45
CA GLU A 49 11.08 -29.99 5.49
C GLU A 49 12.20 -30.88 6.05
N GLN A 50 13.44 -30.61 5.63
CA GLN A 50 14.62 -31.37 6.06
C GLN A 50 15.27 -30.86 7.37
N ARG A 51 14.63 -29.92 8.08
CA ARG A 51 15.21 -29.31 9.29
C ARG A 51 15.00 -30.19 10.53
N ALA A 52 15.97 -30.12 11.45
CA ALA A 52 15.82 -30.71 12.79
C ALA A 52 14.94 -29.80 13.66
N GLY A 53 13.81 -30.32 14.18
CA GLY A 53 12.83 -29.59 14.97
C GLY A 53 11.58 -30.43 15.26
N ASP A 54 10.60 -29.85 15.98
CA ASP A 54 9.29 -30.49 16.17
C ASP A 54 8.40 -30.24 14.95
N ILE A 55 8.33 -31.24 14.07
CA ILE A 55 7.55 -31.26 12.82
C ILE A 55 6.09 -30.81 13.04
N ILE A 56 5.54 -31.05 14.24
CA ILE A 56 4.16 -30.70 14.58
C ILE A 56 3.99 -29.17 14.67
N SER A 57 4.94 -28.45 15.27
CA SER A 57 4.85 -26.99 15.43
C SER A 57 4.86 -26.25 14.09
N ASP A 58 5.71 -26.69 13.15
CA ASP A 58 5.83 -26.12 11.81
C ASP A 58 4.56 -26.36 10.97
N MET A 59 4.03 -27.58 11.01
CA MET A 59 2.77 -27.96 10.36
C MET A 59 1.59 -27.11 10.87
N PHE A 60 1.46 -26.90 12.19
CA PHE A 60 0.39 -26.07 12.75
C PHE A 60 0.47 -24.61 12.28
N GLN A 61 1.69 -24.08 12.16
CA GLN A 61 1.89 -22.74 11.64
C GLN A 61 1.45 -22.65 10.18
N GLU A 62 1.82 -23.61 9.33
CA GLU A 62 1.40 -23.66 7.92
C GLU A 62 -0.12 -23.69 7.76
N LEU A 63 -0.82 -24.47 8.58
CA LEU A 63 -2.29 -24.51 8.59
C LEU A 63 -2.92 -23.15 8.97
N LEU A 64 -2.23 -22.37 9.81
CA LEU A 64 -2.66 -21.04 10.20
C LEU A 64 -2.33 -19.99 9.12
N ILE A 65 -1.11 -19.99 8.58
CA ILE A 65 -0.60 -18.90 7.72
C ILE A 65 -0.84 -19.12 6.24
N ALA A 66 -0.85 -20.36 5.73
CA ALA A 66 -0.94 -20.62 4.30
C ALA A 66 -2.17 -19.94 3.67
N ASP A 67 -1.92 -19.33 2.50
CA ASP A 67 -2.97 -18.69 1.71
C ASP A 67 -3.96 -19.73 1.22
N LEU A 68 -3.52 -20.96 0.94
CA LEU A 68 -4.37 -22.09 0.55
C LEU A 68 -3.90 -23.38 1.24
N VAL A 69 -4.84 -24.22 1.66
CA VAL A 69 -4.58 -25.61 2.04
C VAL A 69 -5.25 -26.54 1.03
N ILE A 70 -4.49 -27.49 0.49
CA ILE A 70 -5.02 -28.64 -0.24
C ILE A 70 -5.05 -29.82 0.71
N ALA A 71 -6.21 -30.44 0.89
CA ALA A 71 -6.32 -31.68 1.66
C ALA A 71 -6.69 -32.84 0.73
N ASP A 72 -5.81 -33.83 0.64
CA ASP A 72 -6.03 -35.07 -0.10
C ASP A 72 -6.72 -36.12 0.78
N LEU A 73 -7.98 -36.41 0.46
CA LEU A 73 -8.86 -37.31 1.19
C LEU A 73 -9.05 -38.66 0.48
N THR A 74 -8.08 -39.08 -0.34
CA THR A 74 -8.14 -40.33 -1.11
C THR A 74 -8.20 -41.57 -0.22
N ILE A 75 -7.54 -41.54 0.94
CA ILE A 75 -7.58 -42.59 1.95
C ILE A 75 -7.96 -42.02 3.31
N ASP A 76 -8.39 -42.90 4.21
CA ASP A 76 -8.64 -42.55 5.60
C ASP A 76 -7.32 -42.38 6.35
N ASN A 77 -6.79 -41.15 6.36
CA ASN A 77 -5.51 -40.81 6.98
C ASN A 77 -5.72 -39.90 8.22
N PRO A 78 -5.48 -40.39 9.45
CA PRO A 78 -5.68 -39.62 10.67
C PRO A 78 -4.94 -38.28 10.73
N ASN A 79 -3.76 -38.18 10.12
CA ASN A 79 -2.98 -36.94 10.13
C ASN A 79 -3.65 -35.87 9.27
N VAL A 80 -4.08 -36.23 8.05
CA VAL A 80 -4.79 -35.30 7.16
C VAL A 80 -6.11 -34.83 7.78
N TRP A 81 -6.82 -35.72 8.48
CA TRP A 81 -8.02 -35.36 9.22
C TRP A 81 -7.77 -34.36 10.34
N TYR A 82 -6.70 -34.56 11.09
CA TYR A 82 -6.29 -33.67 12.16
C TYR A 82 -5.93 -32.27 11.62
N GLU A 83 -5.09 -32.21 10.59
CA GLU A 83 -4.68 -30.99 9.88
C GLU A 83 -5.89 -30.23 9.32
N LEU A 84 -6.82 -30.94 8.67
CA LEU A 84 -8.05 -30.37 8.13
C LEU A 84 -8.95 -29.78 9.24
N GLY A 85 -9.08 -30.48 10.37
CA GLY A 85 -9.84 -30.00 11.52
C GLY A 85 -9.26 -28.70 12.09
N ILE A 86 -7.94 -28.62 12.21
CA ILE A 86 -7.22 -27.41 12.63
C ILE A 86 -7.45 -26.27 11.64
N ARG A 87 -7.29 -26.52 10.34
CA ARG A 87 -7.54 -25.49 9.30
C ARG A 87 -8.96 -24.96 9.39
N HIS A 88 -9.95 -25.85 9.52
CA HIS A 88 -11.35 -25.44 9.69
C HIS A 88 -11.57 -24.57 10.93
N ALA A 89 -10.88 -24.84 12.04
CA ALA A 89 -11.02 -24.07 13.27
C ALA A 89 -10.30 -22.71 13.20
N LEU A 90 -9.13 -22.65 12.58
CA LEU A 90 -8.28 -21.45 12.57
C LEU A 90 -8.61 -20.49 11.43
N ARG A 91 -9.10 -20.97 10.28
CA ARG A 91 -9.37 -20.14 9.12
C ARG A 91 -10.74 -20.47 8.54
N ALA A 92 -11.48 -19.44 8.16
CA ALA A 92 -12.79 -19.58 7.57
C ALA A 92 -12.73 -20.02 6.09
N ARG A 93 -11.54 -19.93 5.46
CA ARG A 93 -11.37 -19.98 3.99
C ARG A 93 -10.01 -20.54 3.55
N GLY A 94 -9.86 -20.73 2.25
CA GLY A 94 -8.63 -21.18 1.61
C GLY A 94 -8.41 -22.65 1.76
N LEU A 95 -9.44 -23.42 1.46
CA LEU A 95 -9.38 -24.86 1.53
C LEU A 95 -9.94 -25.46 0.25
N VAL A 96 -9.15 -26.31 -0.39
CA VAL A 96 -9.58 -27.12 -1.53
C VAL A 96 -9.40 -28.59 -1.18
N LEU A 97 -10.47 -29.36 -1.33
CA LEU A 97 -10.47 -30.79 -1.07
C LEU A 97 -10.31 -31.57 -2.37
N VAL A 98 -9.39 -32.54 -2.37
CA VAL A 98 -9.17 -33.46 -3.50
C VAL A 98 -9.33 -34.91 -3.06
N CYS A 99 -9.69 -35.80 -3.98
CA CYS A 99 -9.84 -37.23 -3.71
C CYS A 99 -9.65 -38.07 -4.98
N GLY A 100 -8.83 -39.12 -4.90
CA GLY A 100 -8.74 -40.16 -5.91
C GLY A 100 -9.92 -41.12 -5.78
N GLY A 101 -10.84 -41.12 -6.75
CA GLY A 101 -12.00 -42.04 -6.75
C GLY A 101 -13.14 -41.69 -5.77
N LEU A 102 -13.46 -42.62 -4.86
CA LEU A 102 -14.56 -42.49 -3.88
C LEU A 102 -14.02 -41.95 -2.55
N CYS A 103 -14.58 -40.83 -2.08
CA CYS A 103 -14.16 -40.19 -0.85
C CYS A 103 -14.82 -40.83 0.38
N PRO A 104 -14.06 -41.38 1.34
CA PRO A 104 -14.60 -42.05 2.54
C PRO A 104 -15.16 -41.07 3.59
N ALA A 105 -14.99 -39.77 3.40
CA ALA A 105 -15.31 -38.71 4.36
C ALA A 105 -16.81 -38.40 4.49
N PHE A 106 -17.51 -39.05 5.44
CA PHE A 106 -18.94 -38.84 5.71
C PHE A 106 -19.27 -37.40 6.15
N ASP A 107 -18.57 -36.86 7.16
CA ASP A 107 -18.84 -35.52 7.70
C ASP A 107 -18.54 -34.37 6.72
N LEU A 108 -17.83 -34.68 5.63
CA LEU A 108 -17.51 -33.73 4.56
C LEU A 108 -18.29 -34.02 3.28
N TYR A 109 -19.30 -34.89 3.30
CA TYR A 109 -20.03 -35.31 2.10
C TYR A 109 -20.68 -34.15 1.35
N THR A 110 -21.17 -33.14 2.07
CA THR A 110 -21.82 -31.95 1.49
C THR A 110 -20.83 -30.92 0.95
N GLN A 111 -19.53 -31.05 1.27
CA GLN A 111 -18.50 -30.15 0.76
C GLN A 111 -18.11 -30.53 -0.67
N ARG A 112 -17.88 -29.49 -1.48
CA ARG A 112 -17.40 -29.66 -2.86
C ARG A 112 -15.96 -30.15 -2.83
N LYS A 113 -15.69 -31.24 -3.53
CA LYS A 113 -14.37 -31.88 -3.63
C LYS A 113 -14.06 -32.15 -5.10
N LEU A 114 -12.82 -31.93 -5.51
CA LEU A 114 -12.37 -32.36 -6.83
C LEU A 114 -11.99 -33.83 -6.81
N ARG A 115 -12.44 -34.55 -7.83
CA ARG A 115 -12.05 -35.93 -8.05
C ARG A 115 -10.99 -35.98 -9.12
N TYR A 116 -9.96 -36.77 -8.88
CA TYR A 116 -8.96 -37.14 -9.88
C TYR A 116 -8.96 -38.65 -10.09
N SER A 117 -8.55 -39.07 -11.28
CA SER A 117 -8.53 -40.49 -11.65
C SER A 117 -7.21 -41.14 -11.28
N LEU A 118 -7.29 -42.41 -10.87
CA LEU A 118 -6.13 -43.26 -10.60
C LEU A 118 -6.14 -44.46 -11.56
N SER A 119 -4.96 -44.81 -12.06
CA SER A 119 -4.70 -46.00 -12.86
C SER A 119 -3.43 -46.68 -12.34
N ASN A 120 -3.54 -47.96 -11.94
CA ASN A 120 -2.45 -48.74 -11.33
C ASN A 120 -1.75 -48.00 -10.16
N GLY A 121 -2.54 -47.37 -9.28
CA GLY A 121 -2.03 -46.66 -8.11
C GLY A 121 -1.38 -45.30 -8.37
N LYS A 122 -1.44 -44.77 -9.61
CA LYS A 122 -0.87 -43.46 -9.99
C LYS A 122 -1.93 -42.59 -10.67
N PRO A 123 -1.72 -41.26 -10.79
CA PRO A 123 -2.61 -40.42 -11.59
C PRO A 123 -2.78 -40.97 -13.01
N ASP A 124 -4.03 -41.10 -13.46
CA ASP A 124 -4.33 -41.64 -14.79
C ASP A 124 -3.87 -40.68 -15.89
N LEU A 125 -2.88 -41.10 -16.67
CA LEU A 125 -2.32 -40.31 -17.78
C LEU A 125 -3.38 -39.90 -18.81
N ALA A 126 -4.46 -40.68 -18.96
CA ALA A 126 -5.54 -40.37 -19.90
C ALA A 126 -6.36 -39.14 -19.47
N THR A 127 -6.46 -38.87 -18.16
CA THR A 127 -7.24 -37.73 -17.63
C THR A 127 -6.41 -36.67 -16.94
N LEU A 128 -5.11 -36.92 -16.70
CA LEU A 128 -4.22 -36.10 -15.90
C LEU A 128 -4.24 -34.61 -16.26
N GLU A 129 -4.11 -34.26 -17.54
CA GLU A 129 -4.14 -32.85 -17.97
C GLU A 129 -5.49 -32.19 -17.67
N SER A 130 -6.59 -32.93 -17.87
CA SER A 130 -7.92 -32.42 -17.55
C SER A 130 -8.14 -32.28 -16.04
N ASP A 131 -7.57 -33.19 -15.24
CA ASP A 131 -7.60 -33.14 -13.79
C ASP A 131 -6.79 -31.94 -13.28
N ARG A 132 -5.56 -31.75 -13.77
CA ARG A 132 -4.70 -30.59 -13.47
C ARG A 132 -5.43 -29.29 -13.76
N GLN A 133 -6.01 -29.16 -14.96
CA GLN A 133 -6.73 -27.94 -15.35
C GLN A 133 -7.92 -27.67 -14.41
N ARG A 134 -8.71 -28.69 -14.07
CA ARG A 134 -9.82 -28.55 -13.11
C ARG A 134 -9.35 -28.08 -11.74
N LEU A 135 -8.23 -28.62 -11.25
CA LEU A 135 -7.64 -28.20 -9.99
C LEU A 135 -7.14 -26.76 -10.06
N THR A 136 -6.41 -26.40 -11.11
CA THR A 136 -5.96 -25.01 -11.36
C THR A 136 -7.15 -24.04 -11.38
N ASP A 137 -8.23 -24.39 -12.07
CA ASP A 137 -9.41 -23.52 -12.19
C ASP A 137 -10.14 -23.37 -10.86
N MET A 138 -10.31 -24.46 -10.10
CA MET A 138 -10.93 -24.39 -8.78
C MET A 138 -10.07 -23.57 -7.81
N VAL A 139 -8.75 -23.75 -7.82
CA VAL A 139 -7.83 -22.98 -6.99
C VAL A 139 -7.91 -21.49 -7.34
N LYS A 140 -7.84 -21.13 -8.63
CA LYS A 140 -8.01 -19.73 -9.07
C LYS A 140 -9.36 -19.16 -8.64
N ALA A 141 -10.44 -19.93 -8.77
CA ALA A 141 -11.77 -19.50 -8.35
C ALA A 141 -11.90 -19.33 -6.83
N THR A 142 -11.34 -20.25 -6.03
CA THR A 142 -11.29 -20.15 -4.57
C THR A 142 -10.50 -18.92 -4.13
N MET A 143 -9.31 -18.71 -4.70
CA MET A 143 -8.49 -17.53 -4.40
C MET A 143 -9.16 -16.22 -4.84
N ALA A 144 -9.91 -16.22 -5.96
CA ALA A 144 -10.63 -15.04 -6.44
C ALA A 144 -11.94 -14.76 -5.68
N SER A 145 -12.57 -15.78 -5.10
CA SER A 145 -13.85 -15.66 -4.35
C SER A 145 -13.66 -15.61 -2.83
N TRP A 146 -12.42 -15.36 -2.38
CA TRP A 146 -12.01 -15.36 -0.98
C TRP A 146 -12.86 -14.46 -0.07
N HIS A 147 -13.58 -13.48 -0.60
CA HIS A 147 -14.42 -12.55 0.14
C HIS A 147 -15.86 -13.06 0.33
N GLU A 148 -16.37 -13.92 -0.57
CA GLU A 148 -17.82 -14.11 -0.74
C GLU A 148 -18.40 -15.27 0.08
N ARG A 149 -17.68 -16.40 0.19
CA ARG A 149 -18.13 -17.57 0.98
C ARG A 149 -17.10 -18.12 1.96
N LYS A 150 -17.50 -18.24 3.22
CA LYS A 150 -16.80 -19.05 4.22
C LYS A 150 -16.86 -20.52 3.77
N GLU A 151 -15.70 -21.15 3.65
CA GLU A 151 -15.55 -22.56 3.20
C GLU A 151 -15.51 -23.51 4.40
N SER A 152 -14.99 -23.04 5.54
CA SER A 152 -14.96 -23.81 6.78
C SER A 152 -16.38 -24.06 7.33
N PRO A 153 -16.74 -25.33 7.63
CA PRO A 153 -17.99 -25.66 8.30
C PRO A 153 -18.12 -24.98 9.66
N VAL A 154 -16.99 -24.80 10.38
CA VAL A 154 -16.98 -24.20 11.72
C VAL A 154 -17.49 -22.76 11.66
N TYR A 155 -16.96 -21.95 10.74
CA TYR A 155 -17.37 -20.55 10.59
C TYR A 155 -18.71 -20.37 9.88
N HIS A 156 -19.18 -21.40 9.17
CA HIS A 156 -20.54 -21.44 8.62
C HIS A 156 -21.58 -21.70 9.74
N LEU A 157 -21.31 -22.68 10.61
CA LEU A 157 -22.19 -23.06 11.71
C LEU A 157 -22.12 -22.07 12.89
N LEU A 158 -20.99 -21.38 13.06
CA LEU A 158 -20.77 -20.37 14.10
C LEU A 158 -20.52 -19.00 13.45
N PRO A 159 -21.56 -18.28 13.01
CA PRO A 159 -21.40 -17.06 12.21
C PRO A 159 -20.68 -15.93 12.95
N ASN A 160 -20.76 -15.92 14.28
CA ASN A 160 -20.13 -14.93 15.17
C ASN A 160 -18.70 -15.30 15.57
N LEU A 161 -18.20 -16.48 15.20
CA LEU A 161 -16.82 -16.84 15.46
C LEU A 161 -15.91 -15.96 14.60
N GLN A 162 -14.94 -15.32 15.25
CA GLN A 162 -13.90 -14.53 14.58
C GLN A 162 -12.66 -15.39 14.38
N GLU A 163 -12.00 -15.23 13.23
CA GLU A 163 -10.69 -15.85 13.04
C GLU A 163 -9.75 -15.34 14.15
N PRO A 164 -8.95 -16.23 14.76
CA PRO A 164 -8.02 -15.80 15.77
C PRO A 164 -7.02 -14.80 15.19
N ASP A 165 -6.55 -13.88 16.03
CA ASP A 165 -5.41 -13.03 15.66
C ASP A 165 -4.15 -13.91 15.58
N TRP A 166 -3.91 -14.40 14.38
CA TRP A 166 -2.82 -15.30 14.05
C TRP A 166 -1.44 -14.70 14.34
N LYS A 167 -1.32 -13.35 14.45
CA LYS A 167 -0.08 -12.68 14.88
C LYS A 167 0.22 -12.88 16.36
N SER A 168 -0.83 -12.98 17.18
CA SER A 168 -0.72 -13.28 18.62
C SER A 168 -0.45 -14.75 18.88
N LEU A 169 -0.79 -15.62 17.92
CA LEU A 169 -0.57 -17.06 17.96
C LEU A 169 0.79 -17.46 17.33
N ARG A 170 1.88 -16.80 17.76
CA ARG A 170 3.24 -17.23 17.37
C ARG A 170 3.53 -18.58 18.05
N VAL A 171 3.52 -19.67 17.27
CA VAL A 171 3.81 -21.03 17.78
C VAL A 171 5.26 -21.41 17.51
N GLY A 172 5.97 -21.89 18.54
CA GLY A 172 7.17 -22.72 18.41
C GLY A 172 8.43 -22.10 17.78
N ASP A 173 9.51 -22.89 17.71
CA ASP A 173 10.89 -22.52 17.34
C ASP A 173 11.11 -22.09 15.87
N VAL A 174 10.09 -21.60 15.16
CA VAL A 174 10.19 -21.03 13.80
C VAL A 174 10.79 -19.62 13.84
N ARG A 175 11.90 -19.48 14.57
CA ARG A 175 12.63 -18.22 14.76
C ARG A 175 12.94 -17.57 13.43
N GLU A 176 13.28 -18.32 12.39
CA GLU A 176 13.69 -17.73 11.11
C GLU A 176 12.54 -17.01 10.39
N PHE A 177 11.34 -17.59 10.31
CA PHE A 177 10.18 -16.93 9.71
C PHE A 177 9.78 -15.68 10.49
N TRP A 178 9.68 -15.78 11.83
CA TRP A 178 9.32 -14.65 12.67
C TRP A 178 10.43 -13.60 12.76
N GLN A 179 11.71 -13.98 12.66
CA GLN A 179 12.84 -13.03 12.54
C GLN A 179 12.83 -12.32 11.18
N GLN A 180 12.57 -13.04 10.09
CA GLN A 180 12.42 -12.43 8.77
C GLN A 180 11.22 -11.48 8.74
N HIS A 181 10.11 -11.86 9.39
CA HIS A 181 8.94 -11.02 9.60
C HIS A 181 9.28 -9.78 10.43
N ASP A 182 9.84 -9.94 11.62
CA ASP A 182 10.13 -8.82 12.52
C ASP A 182 11.17 -7.88 11.87
N ALA A 183 12.16 -8.42 11.13
CA ALA A 183 13.08 -7.62 10.33
C ALA A 183 12.38 -6.88 9.19
N TRP A 184 11.43 -7.50 8.50
CA TRP A 184 10.62 -6.86 7.47
C TRP A 184 9.71 -5.77 8.05
N GLU A 185 9.03 -6.01 9.18
CA GLU A 185 8.16 -5.03 9.84
C GLU A 185 8.95 -3.81 10.33
N ASN A 186 10.15 -4.04 10.87
CA ASN A 186 11.07 -2.96 11.23
C ASN A 186 11.47 -2.12 10.00
N ARG A 187 11.71 -2.75 8.84
CA ARG A 187 12.02 -2.03 7.58
C ARG A 187 10.82 -1.25 7.05
N VAL A 188 9.61 -1.82 7.13
CA VAL A 188 8.36 -1.12 6.78
C VAL A 188 8.19 0.11 7.67
N SER A 189 8.40 -0.04 8.99
CA SER A 189 8.32 1.05 9.95
C SER A 189 9.37 2.13 9.68
N LEU A 190 10.61 1.73 9.34
CA LEU A 190 11.67 2.64 8.95
C LEU A 190 11.31 3.40 7.67
N ALA A 191 10.87 2.71 6.61
CA ALA A 191 10.45 3.32 5.35
C ALA A 191 9.29 4.32 5.52
N CYS A 192 8.34 4.01 6.42
CA CYS A 192 7.27 4.94 6.81
C CYS A 192 7.82 6.21 7.47
N SER A 193 8.81 6.08 8.36
CA SER A 193 9.43 7.22 9.06
C SER A 193 10.37 8.06 8.18
N THR A 194 11.10 7.45 7.25
CA THR A 194 12.01 8.12 6.32
C THR A 194 11.29 8.67 5.09
N ARG A 195 9.99 8.35 4.92
CA ARG A 195 9.14 8.74 3.78
C ARG A 195 9.68 8.26 2.42
N HIS A 196 10.48 7.19 2.41
CA HIS A 196 10.93 6.55 1.18
C HIS A 196 9.83 5.63 0.64
N ILE A 197 8.84 6.23 0.00
CA ILE A 197 7.63 5.54 -0.49
C ILE A 197 7.98 4.37 -1.45
N GLY A 198 9.02 4.52 -2.27
CA GLY A 198 9.46 3.45 -3.18
C GLY A 198 9.90 2.17 -2.46
N ASP A 199 10.55 2.33 -1.31
CA ASP A 199 10.99 1.23 -0.43
C ASP A 199 9.78 0.47 0.12
N LEU A 200 8.82 1.23 0.64
CA LEU A 200 7.62 0.71 1.27
C LEU A 200 6.76 -0.12 0.30
N LEU A 201 6.68 0.31 -0.95
CA LEU A 201 5.95 -0.42 -2.00
C LEU A 201 6.63 -1.73 -2.38
N LEU A 202 7.95 -1.74 -2.46
CA LEU A 202 8.69 -2.97 -2.74
C LEU A 202 8.52 -3.96 -1.59
N LEU A 203 8.72 -3.50 -0.35
CA LEU A 203 8.52 -4.30 0.86
C LEU A 203 7.09 -4.84 0.96
N ALA A 204 6.08 -4.08 0.53
CA ALA A 204 4.69 -4.51 0.52
C ALA A 204 4.41 -5.62 -0.50
N ASP A 205 5.05 -5.61 -1.68
CA ASP A 205 4.93 -6.69 -2.67
C ASP A 205 5.77 -7.94 -2.30
N GLU A 206 6.76 -7.76 -1.42
CA GLU A 206 7.66 -8.80 -0.90
C GLU A 206 7.22 -9.42 0.42
N ALA A 207 6.06 -9.06 0.98
CA ALA A 207 5.64 -9.69 2.22
C ALA A 207 5.36 -11.20 1.99
N PRO A 208 5.79 -12.07 2.94
CA PRO A 208 5.88 -13.51 2.75
C PRO A 208 4.52 -14.19 2.51
N VAL A 209 3.44 -13.61 3.03
CA VAL A 209 2.08 -14.19 3.00
C VAL A 209 1.07 -13.12 2.61
N ALA A 210 -0.07 -13.47 2.00
CA ALA A 210 -0.99 -12.46 1.47
C ALA A 210 -1.56 -11.51 2.54
N ALA A 211 -1.80 -12.00 3.76
CA ALA A 211 -2.27 -11.18 4.87
C ALA A 211 -1.25 -10.09 5.25
N PHE A 212 0.04 -10.43 5.34
CA PHE A 212 1.08 -9.42 5.56
C PHE A 212 1.20 -8.42 4.41
N ARG A 213 1.03 -8.89 3.17
CA ARG A 213 1.01 -7.99 2.00
C ARG A 213 -0.16 -7.02 2.10
N ALA A 214 -1.31 -7.45 2.60
CA ALA A 214 -2.50 -6.62 2.76
C ALA A 214 -2.25 -5.49 3.76
N GLU A 215 -1.78 -5.83 4.97
CA GLU A 215 -1.45 -4.85 5.99
C GLU A 215 -0.37 -3.87 5.53
N ALA A 216 0.70 -4.39 4.90
CA ALA A 216 1.78 -3.56 4.38
C ALA A 216 1.26 -2.56 3.34
N ARG A 217 0.35 -2.98 2.47
CA ARG A 217 -0.29 -2.10 1.50
C ARG A 217 -1.20 -1.07 2.15
N ILE A 218 -1.88 -1.40 3.25
CA ILE A 218 -2.67 -0.44 4.02
C ILE A 218 -1.75 0.61 4.67
N LYS A 219 -0.67 0.17 5.34
CA LYS A 219 0.36 1.07 5.90
C LYS A 219 1.01 1.93 4.82
N ALA A 220 1.28 1.35 3.64
CA ALA A 220 1.78 2.07 2.47
C ALA A 220 0.81 3.13 1.97
N GLY A 221 -0.47 2.79 1.89
CA GLY A 221 -1.56 3.69 1.57
C GLY A 221 -1.64 4.89 2.51
N GLU A 222 -1.59 4.64 3.82
CA GLU A 222 -1.58 5.69 4.84
C GLU A 222 -0.36 6.62 4.70
N ALA A 223 0.84 6.06 4.51
CA ALA A 223 2.06 6.85 4.32
C ALA A 223 2.01 7.69 3.04
N LEU A 224 1.56 7.10 1.92
CA LEU A 224 1.32 7.78 0.65
C LEU A 224 0.31 8.92 0.79
N ARG A 225 -0.79 8.71 1.52
CA ARG A 225 -1.80 9.73 1.78
C ARG A 225 -1.21 10.88 2.60
N LYS A 226 -0.46 10.59 3.68
CA LYS A 226 0.25 11.60 4.47
C LYS A 226 1.28 12.38 3.63
N GLY A 227 1.85 11.76 2.59
CA GLY A 227 2.70 12.40 1.59
C GLY A 227 1.96 13.08 0.43
N GLY A 228 0.63 13.21 0.47
CA GLY A 228 -0.18 13.88 -0.55
C GLY A 228 -0.34 13.10 -1.87
N ARG A 229 0.04 11.82 -1.92
CA ARG A 229 -0.02 10.97 -3.13
C ARG A 229 -1.32 10.18 -3.21
N PHE A 230 -2.46 10.87 -3.24
CA PHE A 230 -3.78 10.27 -3.01
C PHE A 230 -4.20 9.20 -4.04
N CYS A 231 -3.93 9.39 -5.34
CA CYS A 231 -4.25 8.36 -6.36
C CYS A 231 -3.54 7.04 -6.07
N PHE A 232 -2.25 7.13 -5.73
CA PHE A 232 -1.43 5.96 -5.53
C PHE A 232 -1.67 5.33 -4.15
N ALA A 233 -1.95 6.15 -3.14
CA ALA A 233 -2.47 5.69 -1.85
C ALA A 233 -3.74 4.84 -2.03
N LEU A 234 -4.69 5.34 -2.83
CA LEU A 234 -5.94 4.65 -3.11
C LEU A 234 -5.70 3.29 -3.78
N GLU A 235 -4.79 3.20 -4.76
CA GLU A 235 -4.42 1.91 -5.40
C GLU A 235 -3.91 0.89 -4.36
N GLN A 236 -3.00 1.29 -3.48
CA GLN A 236 -2.47 0.38 -2.46
C GLN A 236 -3.54 -0.03 -1.45
N LEU A 237 -4.37 0.93 -1.00
CA LEU A 237 -5.48 0.66 -0.08
C LEU A 237 -6.48 -0.31 -0.69
N GLU A 238 -6.83 -0.17 -1.97
CA GLU A 238 -7.75 -1.09 -2.65
C GLU A 238 -7.17 -2.50 -2.79
N ARG A 239 -5.87 -2.62 -3.07
CA ARG A 239 -5.18 -3.92 -3.07
C ARG A 239 -5.13 -4.54 -1.67
N GLY A 240 -4.88 -3.75 -0.63
CA GLY A 240 -4.90 -4.21 0.76
C GLY A 240 -6.29 -4.67 1.20
N LEU A 241 -7.30 -3.84 0.96
CA LEU A 241 -8.71 -4.10 1.29
C LEU A 241 -9.33 -5.22 0.44
N SER A 242 -8.77 -5.55 -0.74
CA SER A 242 -9.19 -6.74 -1.46
C SER A 242 -8.88 -8.03 -0.70
N VAL A 243 -7.87 -8.02 0.18
CA VAL A 243 -7.52 -9.16 1.03
C VAL A 243 -8.16 -9.03 2.41
N GLU A 244 -8.15 -7.83 2.99
CA GLU A 244 -8.77 -7.52 4.29
C GLU A 244 -9.93 -6.50 4.15
N PRO A 245 -11.09 -6.92 3.63
CA PRO A 245 -12.20 -5.99 3.31
C PRO A 245 -12.80 -5.29 4.53
N ASP A 246 -12.70 -5.91 5.71
CA ASP A 246 -13.24 -5.40 6.97
C ASP A 246 -12.21 -4.59 7.79
N ASN A 247 -11.02 -4.32 7.23
CA ASN A 247 -10.00 -3.52 7.92
C ASN A 247 -10.47 -2.06 8.04
N LEU A 248 -11.00 -1.71 9.21
CA LEU A 248 -11.63 -0.42 9.46
C LEU A 248 -10.66 0.77 9.24
N ASN A 249 -9.39 0.63 9.60
CA ASN A 249 -8.39 1.67 9.35
C ASN A 249 -8.17 1.89 7.84
N GLY A 250 -7.97 0.79 7.09
CA GLY A 250 -7.83 0.84 5.63
C GLY A 250 -9.06 1.44 4.94
N LEU A 251 -10.26 1.12 5.43
CA LEU A 251 -11.51 1.69 4.93
C LEU A 251 -11.59 3.20 5.17
N ARG A 252 -11.19 3.69 6.35
CA ARG A 252 -11.14 5.12 6.66
C ARG A 252 -10.13 5.86 5.80
N GLU A 253 -8.92 5.32 5.66
CA GLU A 253 -7.84 5.82 4.82
C GLU A 253 -8.25 5.90 3.34
N LYS A 254 -8.97 4.89 2.83
CA LYS A 254 -9.56 4.89 1.48
C LYS A 254 -10.52 6.06 1.29
N GLY A 255 -11.43 6.27 2.24
CA GLY A 255 -12.38 7.37 2.18
C GLY A 255 -11.70 8.74 2.16
N MET A 256 -10.62 8.92 2.93
CA MET A 256 -9.86 10.17 2.94
C MET A 256 -9.17 10.42 1.59
N CYS A 257 -8.66 9.38 0.94
CA CYS A 257 -8.10 9.51 -0.41
C CYS A 257 -9.19 9.91 -1.42
N LEU A 258 -10.37 9.27 -1.37
CA LEU A 258 -11.50 9.62 -2.25
C LEU A 258 -11.93 11.08 -2.08
N GLN A 259 -12.01 11.56 -0.83
CA GLN A 259 -12.33 12.95 -0.51
C GLN A 259 -11.30 13.92 -1.10
N ARG A 260 -10.00 13.66 -0.86
CA ARG A 260 -8.91 14.54 -1.33
C ARG A 260 -8.84 14.60 -2.86
N LEU A 261 -9.05 13.48 -3.54
CA LEU A 261 -9.11 13.42 -5.01
C LEU A 261 -10.31 14.18 -5.57
N ALA A 262 -11.47 14.10 -4.91
CA ALA A 262 -12.65 14.87 -5.29
C ALA A 262 -12.42 16.39 -5.14
N LEU A 263 -11.80 16.83 -4.04
CA LEU A 263 -11.45 18.24 -3.82
C LEU A 263 -10.42 18.77 -4.84
N ALA A 264 -9.49 17.92 -5.24
CA ALA A 264 -8.54 18.20 -6.32
C ALA A 264 -9.17 18.19 -7.73
N LYS A 265 -10.47 17.84 -7.84
CA LYS A 265 -11.22 17.69 -9.10
C LYS A 265 -10.59 16.69 -10.07
N GLU A 266 -9.97 15.62 -9.54
CA GLU A 266 -9.44 14.55 -10.37
C GLU A 266 -10.58 13.79 -11.08
N PRO A 267 -10.46 13.47 -12.38
CA PRO A 267 -11.50 12.77 -13.13
C PRO A 267 -11.93 11.46 -12.48
N GLY A 268 -13.23 11.20 -12.42
CA GLY A 268 -13.79 9.96 -11.83
C GLY A 268 -13.91 9.95 -10.30
N HIS A 269 -13.57 11.07 -9.64
CA HIS A 269 -13.72 11.23 -8.19
C HIS A 269 -14.72 12.34 -7.86
N SER A 270 -15.59 12.09 -6.87
CA SER A 270 -16.60 13.04 -6.38
C SER A 270 -16.79 12.88 -4.87
N LEU A 271 -17.27 13.94 -4.21
CA LEU A 271 -17.60 13.88 -2.78
C LEU A 271 -18.74 12.88 -2.52
N ASP A 272 -19.67 12.70 -3.48
CA ASP A 272 -20.72 11.68 -3.39
C ASP A 272 -20.14 10.26 -3.31
N ARG A 273 -19.05 9.97 -4.04
CA ARG A 273 -18.36 8.68 -3.98
C ARG A 273 -17.73 8.46 -2.61
N ALA A 274 -17.10 9.48 -2.03
CA ALA A 274 -16.56 9.42 -0.67
C ALA A 274 -17.67 9.25 0.38
N ARG A 275 -18.81 9.94 0.21
CA ARG A 275 -20.00 9.82 1.06
C ARG A 275 -20.57 8.40 1.04
N LEU A 276 -20.82 7.84 -0.15
CA LEU A 276 -21.35 6.48 -0.30
C LEU A 276 -20.41 5.43 0.30
N HIS A 277 -19.09 5.64 0.17
CA HIS A 277 -18.10 4.77 0.81
C HIS A 277 -18.26 4.77 2.33
N TYR A 278 -18.25 5.94 3.00
CA TYR A 278 -18.40 6.00 4.46
C TYR A 278 -19.76 5.50 4.95
N GLN A 279 -20.85 5.80 4.23
CA GLN A 279 -22.17 5.23 4.52
C GLN A 279 -22.18 3.70 4.42
N GLY A 280 -21.43 3.13 3.46
CA GLY A 280 -21.22 1.69 3.35
C GLY A 280 -20.51 1.11 4.57
N VAL A 281 -19.41 1.74 5.02
CA VAL A 281 -18.68 1.33 6.23
C VAL A 281 -19.58 1.37 7.47
N LEU A 282 -20.39 2.43 7.63
CA LEU A 282 -21.29 2.59 8.76
C LEU A 282 -22.44 1.57 8.82
N LYS A 283 -22.77 0.87 7.72
CA LYS A 283 -23.72 -0.26 7.79
C LYS A 283 -23.19 -1.40 8.67
N ASN A 284 -21.88 -1.64 8.63
CA ASN A 284 -21.21 -2.68 9.41
C ASN A 284 -20.69 -2.15 10.75
N HIS A 285 -20.36 -0.86 10.81
CA HIS A 285 -19.81 -0.20 12.00
C HIS A 285 -20.66 1.02 12.43
N PRO A 286 -21.94 0.85 12.78
CA PRO A 286 -22.88 1.96 12.95
C PRO A 286 -22.55 2.92 14.11
N ARG A 287 -21.73 2.50 15.07
CA ARG A 287 -21.35 3.30 16.25
C ARG A 287 -19.93 3.87 16.17
N ASP A 288 -19.28 3.77 15.01
CA ASP A 288 -17.90 4.19 14.87
C ASP A 288 -17.76 5.72 14.74
N ALA A 289 -17.33 6.37 15.81
CA ALA A 289 -17.29 7.83 15.90
C ALA A 289 -16.36 8.49 14.87
N GLU A 290 -15.20 7.88 14.58
CA GLU A 290 -14.24 8.41 13.59
C GLU A 290 -14.80 8.33 12.17
N THR A 291 -15.45 7.22 11.79
CA THR A 291 -16.09 7.10 10.46
C THR A 291 -17.23 8.12 10.31
N TRP A 292 -18.03 8.35 11.35
CA TRP A 292 -19.02 9.43 11.38
C TRP A 292 -18.39 10.82 11.22
N ALA A 293 -17.25 11.07 11.88
CA ALA A 293 -16.53 12.33 11.79
C ALA A 293 -15.98 12.59 10.37
N LEU A 294 -15.48 11.54 9.72
CA LEU A 294 -14.98 11.59 8.34
C LEU A 294 -16.13 11.83 7.34
N LEU A 295 -17.29 11.20 7.54
CA LEU A 295 -18.51 11.50 6.78
C LEU A 295 -18.93 12.96 6.97
N GLY A 296 -18.97 13.44 8.21
CA GLY A 296 -19.26 14.85 8.51
C GLY A 296 -18.29 15.82 7.84
N ARG A 297 -17.00 15.44 7.72
CA ARG A 297 -16.01 16.23 6.97
C ARG A 297 -16.34 16.29 5.48
N VAL A 298 -16.71 15.16 4.87
CA VAL A 298 -17.12 15.12 3.44
C VAL A 298 -18.33 16.01 3.19
N ASP A 299 -19.33 15.96 4.08
CA ASP A 299 -20.53 16.79 3.95
C ASP A 299 -20.24 18.28 4.20
N LYS A 300 -19.38 18.60 5.17
CA LYS A 300 -18.89 19.97 5.39
C LYS A 300 -18.18 20.50 4.16
N ASP A 301 -17.28 19.72 3.55
CA ASP A 301 -16.57 20.11 2.34
C ASP A 301 -17.51 20.29 1.15
N ALA A 302 -18.55 19.44 1.05
CA ALA A 302 -19.57 19.56 0.01
C ALA A 302 -20.38 20.86 0.17
N TRP A 303 -20.71 21.25 1.41
CA TRP A 303 -21.33 22.54 1.71
C TRP A 303 -20.40 23.72 1.36
N ILE A 304 -19.14 23.69 1.82
CA ILE A 304 -18.14 24.73 1.51
C ILE A 304 -17.98 24.95 0.01
N ALA A 305 -17.89 23.86 -0.76
CA ALA A 305 -17.73 23.92 -2.22
C ALA A 305 -18.89 24.63 -2.94
N LYS A 306 -20.07 24.77 -2.31
CA LYS A 306 -21.21 25.48 -2.89
C LYS A 306 -21.07 26.99 -2.83
N TRP A 307 -20.49 27.55 -1.78
CA TRP A 307 -20.45 29.01 -1.58
C TRP A 307 -19.05 29.61 -1.71
N HIS A 308 -18.00 28.83 -1.42
CA HIS A 308 -16.61 29.29 -1.52
C HIS A 308 -16.09 29.22 -2.97
N ARG A 309 -16.66 30.06 -3.84
CA ARG A 309 -16.32 30.16 -5.27
C ARG A 309 -15.35 31.32 -5.53
N ARG A 310 -14.53 31.17 -6.57
CA ARG A 310 -13.55 32.20 -6.95
C ARG A 310 -14.27 33.49 -7.34
N GLY A 311 -13.99 34.58 -6.63
CA GLY A 311 -14.53 35.91 -6.91
C GLY A 311 -15.78 36.29 -6.12
N SER A 312 -16.29 35.42 -5.25
CA SER A 312 -17.39 35.76 -4.34
C SER A 312 -16.97 36.82 -3.31
N THR A 313 -17.85 37.79 -3.01
CA THR A 313 -17.67 38.70 -1.85
C THR A 313 -18.04 37.98 -0.55
N PRO A 314 -17.60 38.46 0.63
CA PRO A 314 -18.00 37.89 1.91
C PRO A 314 -19.53 37.84 2.11
N GLU A 315 -20.26 38.85 1.63
CA GLU A 315 -21.73 38.88 1.69
C GLU A 315 -22.33 37.76 0.84
N GLN A 316 -21.84 37.57 -0.38
CA GLN A 316 -22.29 36.49 -1.27
C GLN A 316 -21.96 35.11 -0.70
N MET A 317 -20.78 34.95 -0.10
CA MET A 317 -20.39 33.71 0.58
C MET A 317 -21.37 33.37 1.69
N SER A 318 -21.74 34.35 2.52
CA SER A 318 -22.70 34.18 3.61
C SER A 318 -24.11 33.83 3.10
N GLU A 319 -24.61 34.53 2.08
CA GLU A 319 -25.91 34.26 1.48
C GLU A 319 -25.99 32.86 0.86
N ASP A 320 -25.00 32.48 0.05
CA ASP A 320 -24.94 31.14 -0.57
C ASP A 320 -24.78 30.04 0.50
N ALA A 321 -24.00 30.29 1.55
CA ALA A 321 -23.81 29.36 2.66
C ALA A 321 -25.11 29.13 3.43
N ALA A 322 -25.90 30.19 3.65
CA ALA A 322 -27.22 30.13 4.27
C ALA A 322 -28.26 29.44 3.36
N TYR A 323 -28.19 29.66 2.05
CA TYR A 323 -29.08 29.02 1.07
C TYR A 323 -28.89 27.50 1.03
N GLU A 324 -27.66 27.02 1.16
CA GLU A 324 -27.29 25.59 1.14
C GLU A 324 -27.40 24.91 2.51
N ASP A 325 -28.36 25.34 3.34
CA ASP A 325 -28.55 24.89 4.72
C ASP A 325 -28.74 23.38 4.86
N ALA A 326 -29.25 22.70 3.83
CA ALA A 326 -29.51 21.26 3.84
C ALA A 326 -28.19 20.47 3.94
N LEU A 327 -27.15 20.91 3.24
CA LEU A 327 -25.82 20.29 3.32
C LEU A 327 -25.16 20.58 4.67
N LEU A 328 -25.34 21.79 5.20
CA LEU A 328 -24.88 22.15 6.55
C LEU A 328 -25.53 21.26 7.61
N ARG A 329 -26.85 21.05 7.54
CA ARG A 329 -27.58 20.16 8.46
C ARG A 329 -27.10 18.71 8.37
N ALA A 330 -26.82 18.20 7.17
CA ALA A 330 -26.28 16.85 6.99
C ALA A 330 -24.91 16.69 7.67
N ALA A 331 -24.03 17.70 7.54
CA ALA A 331 -22.74 17.71 8.22
C ALA A 331 -22.88 17.75 9.75
N ILE A 332 -23.79 18.60 10.27
CA ILE A 332 -24.13 18.68 11.70
C ILE A 332 -24.58 17.31 12.21
N GLU A 333 -25.51 16.66 11.50
CA GLU A 333 -26.05 15.36 11.88
C GLU A 333 -24.98 14.28 11.95
N SER A 334 -24.08 14.22 10.96
CA SER A 334 -22.99 13.24 10.94
C SER A 334 -22.03 13.44 12.12
N TYR A 335 -21.57 14.67 12.37
CA TYR A 335 -20.68 14.95 13.51
C TYR A 335 -21.37 14.72 14.86
N ALA A 336 -22.62 15.18 15.02
CA ALA A 336 -23.38 14.99 16.25
C ALA A 336 -23.65 13.51 16.53
N SER A 337 -23.89 12.71 15.50
CA SER A 337 -24.05 11.24 15.64
C SER A 337 -22.75 10.60 16.10
N GLY A 338 -21.61 10.94 15.49
CA GLY A 338 -20.30 10.46 15.95
C GLY A 338 -20.03 10.77 17.43
N PHE A 339 -20.31 12.01 17.85
CA PHE A 339 -20.12 12.42 19.25
C PHE A 339 -21.08 11.71 20.23
N ARG A 340 -22.34 11.47 19.83
CA ARG A 340 -23.28 10.71 20.67
C ARG A 340 -22.89 9.25 20.84
N HIS A 341 -22.22 8.66 19.85
CA HIS A 341 -21.74 7.29 19.93
C HIS A 341 -20.47 7.15 20.77
N ASP A 342 -19.56 8.12 20.73
CA ASP A 342 -18.41 8.20 21.64
C ASP A 342 -18.20 9.65 22.13
N PRO A 343 -18.71 10.01 23.33
CA PRO A 343 -18.54 11.34 23.90
C PRO A 343 -17.08 11.71 24.23
N ARG A 344 -16.14 10.76 24.21
CA ARG A 344 -14.70 11.07 24.32
C ARG A 344 -14.14 11.66 23.02
N HIS A 345 -14.86 11.47 21.90
CA HIS A 345 -14.45 11.95 20.58
C HIS A 345 -14.75 13.44 20.41
N TYR A 346 -14.09 14.29 21.22
CA TYR A 346 -14.30 15.74 21.25
C TYR A 346 -14.10 16.40 19.87
N PHE A 347 -13.31 15.80 18.97
CA PHE A 347 -13.18 16.24 17.56
C PHE A 347 -14.54 16.28 16.83
N SER A 348 -15.38 15.25 17.01
CA SER A 348 -16.73 15.24 16.43
C SER A 348 -17.62 16.29 17.10
N GLY A 349 -17.51 16.40 18.42
CA GLY A 349 -18.30 17.34 19.19
C GLY A 349 -18.03 18.80 18.83
N ILE A 350 -16.75 19.19 18.73
CA ILE A 350 -16.39 20.58 18.39
C ILE A 350 -16.79 20.95 16.97
N ASN A 351 -16.62 20.05 15.99
CA ASN A 351 -17.08 20.30 14.63
C ASN A 351 -18.62 20.42 14.57
N ALA A 352 -19.36 19.56 15.29
CA ALA A 352 -20.81 19.68 15.40
C ALA A 352 -21.21 21.04 16.00
N LEU A 353 -20.58 21.45 17.11
CA LEU A 353 -20.83 22.74 17.74
C LEU A 353 -20.56 23.90 16.79
N THR A 354 -19.38 23.95 16.16
CA THR A 354 -19.04 25.00 15.21
C THR A 354 -20.10 25.13 14.12
N LEU A 355 -20.54 24.01 13.53
CA LEU A 355 -21.54 24.03 12.48
C LEU A 355 -22.95 24.39 13.00
N MET A 356 -23.33 24.01 14.22
CA MET A 356 -24.59 24.43 14.85
C MET A 356 -24.62 25.95 15.10
N HIS A 357 -23.53 26.53 15.59
CA HIS A 357 -23.41 27.98 15.78
C HIS A 357 -23.42 28.73 14.44
N LEU A 358 -22.73 28.21 13.42
CA LEU A 358 -22.79 28.76 12.06
C LEU A 358 -24.20 28.68 11.48
N TYR A 359 -24.91 27.57 11.67
CA TYR A 359 -26.29 27.44 11.20
C TYR A 359 -27.18 28.52 11.81
N GLN A 360 -27.09 28.74 13.13
CA GLN A 360 -27.86 29.80 13.81
C GLN A 360 -27.46 31.19 13.33
N HIS A 361 -26.16 31.46 13.14
CA HIS A 361 -25.67 32.74 12.61
C HIS A 361 -26.17 33.04 11.20
N LEU A 362 -26.14 32.05 10.31
CA LEU A 362 -26.49 32.20 8.90
C LEU A 362 -28.01 32.24 8.66
N THR A 363 -28.79 31.47 9.44
CA THR A 363 -30.23 31.27 9.18
C THR A 363 -31.15 31.94 10.20
N SER A 364 -30.60 32.41 11.34
CA SER A 364 -31.36 32.86 12.51
C SER A 364 -32.27 31.80 13.15
N ASP A 365 -32.14 30.52 12.76
CA ASP A 365 -32.91 29.40 13.31
C ASP A 365 -32.19 28.76 14.52
N ALA A 366 -32.84 28.82 15.68
CA ALA A 366 -32.31 28.37 16.97
C ALA A 366 -32.54 26.88 17.29
N ARG A 367 -32.94 26.04 16.32
CA ARG A 367 -33.26 24.61 16.56
C ARG A 367 -32.18 23.80 17.28
N TYR A 368 -30.91 24.19 17.13
CA TYR A 368 -29.78 23.48 17.71
C TYR A 368 -29.32 24.08 19.04
N GLU A 369 -29.87 25.22 19.50
CA GLU A 369 -29.37 25.96 20.66
C GLU A 369 -29.30 25.09 21.93
N ASN A 370 -30.37 24.34 22.24
CA ASN A 370 -30.36 23.47 23.42
C ASN A 370 -29.35 22.30 23.27
N MET A 371 -29.21 21.74 22.08
CA MET A 371 -28.24 20.68 21.81
C MET A 371 -26.80 21.21 21.95
N ALA A 372 -26.52 22.38 21.38
CA ALA A 372 -25.22 23.03 21.44
C ALA A 372 -24.81 23.33 22.88
N ARG A 373 -25.73 23.87 23.70
CA ARG A 373 -25.48 24.13 25.13
C ARG A 373 -25.12 22.86 25.91
N ILE A 374 -25.80 21.74 25.66
CA ILE A 374 -25.50 20.46 26.32
C ILE A 374 -24.14 19.92 25.83
N MET A 375 -23.91 19.95 24.52
CA MET A 375 -22.69 19.42 23.92
C MET A 375 -21.45 20.23 24.30
N ALA A 376 -21.54 21.56 24.45
CA ALA A 376 -20.42 22.42 24.81
C ALA A 376 -19.76 21.99 26.14
N GLY A 377 -20.56 21.70 27.16
CA GLY A 377 -20.05 21.19 28.44
C GLY A 377 -19.40 19.81 28.31
N ALA A 378 -20.01 18.91 27.53
CA ALA A 378 -19.48 17.56 27.31
C ALA A 378 -18.17 17.57 26.51
N VAL A 379 -18.06 18.40 25.47
CA VAL A 379 -16.85 18.57 24.66
C VAL A 379 -15.72 19.15 25.49
N ARG A 380 -16.01 20.18 26.31
CA ARG A 380 -15.03 20.77 27.22
C ARG A 380 -14.49 19.73 28.19
N PHE A 381 -15.38 18.99 28.86
CA PHE A 381 -15.00 17.95 29.81
C PHE A 381 -14.16 16.86 29.14
N ALA A 382 -14.58 16.37 27.96
CA ALA A 382 -13.84 15.36 27.22
C ALA A 382 -12.43 15.82 26.82
N ALA A 383 -12.28 17.06 26.35
CA ALA A 383 -10.98 17.63 26.01
C ALA A 383 -10.10 17.86 27.25
N GLU A 384 -10.65 18.32 28.37
CA GLU A 384 -9.92 18.50 29.63
C GLU A 384 -9.45 17.17 30.24
N CYS A 385 -10.15 16.07 29.97
CA CYS A 385 -9.79 14.73 30.41
C CYS A 385 -8.84 14.00 29.45
N GLU A 386 -8.36 14.62 28.37
CA GLU A 386 -7.39 14.00 27.47
C GLU A 386 -6.07 13.72 28.19
N THR A 387 -5.59 12.49 28.07
CA THR A 387 -4.35 12.02 28.73
C THR A 387 -3.33 11.46 27.75
N ASP A 388 -3.75 11.15 26.51
CA ASP A 388 -2.84 10.70 25.47
C ASP A 388 -1.96 11.87 25.00
N ALA A 389 -0.66 11.76 25.24
CA ALA A 389 0.33 12.77 24.89
C ALA A 389 0.28 13.17 23.40
N SER A 390 -0.10 12.24 22.51
CA SER A 390 -0.22 12.51 21.07
C SER A 390 -1.42 13.41 20.73
N ASN A 391 -2.45 13.44 21.59
CA ASN A 391 -3.71 14.15 21.40
C ASN A 391 -3.85 15.42 22.26
N ILE A 392 -2.99 15.63 23.25
CA ILE A 392 -3.03 16.82 24.13
C ILE A 392 -3.10 18.12 23.31
N TYR A 393 -2.37 18.22 22.20
CA TYR A 393 -2.44 19.38 21.31
C TYR A 393 -3.88 19.62 20.82
N TRP A 394 -4.51 18.58 20.26
CA TRP A 394 -5.86 18.66 19.69
C TRP A 394 -6.92 18.94 20.74
N ALA A 395 -6.78 18.38 21.93
CA ALA A 395 -7.63 18.71 23.07
C ALA A 395 -7.53 20.20 23.44
N LYS A 396 -6.31 20.75 23.52
CA LYS A 396 -6.11 22.18 23.81
C LYS A 396 -6.59 23.10 22.69
N ALA A 397 -6.38 22.72 21.43
CA ALA A 397 -6.94 23.43 20.28
C ALA A 397 -8.47 23.43 20.33
N THR A 398 -9.10 22.31 20.67
CA THR A 398 -10.55 22.18 20.85
C THR A 398 -11.08 23.12 21.95
N LEU A 399 -10.36 23.28 23.06
CA LEU A 399 -10.73 24.26 24.09
C LEU A 399 -10.66 25.69 23.55
N GLY A 400 -9.65 26.01 22.73
CA GLY A 400 -9.58 27.29 22.03
C GLY A 400 -10.75 27.50 21.06
N ASP A 401 -11.14 26.48 20.30
CA ASP A 401 -12.30 26.53 19.42
C ASP A 401 -13.60 26.79 20.21
N LEU A 402 -13.78 26.20 21.39
CA LEU A 402 -14.91 26.51 22.27
C LEU A 402 -14.92 27.99 22.70
N GLU A 403 -13.76 28.57 23.01
CA GLU A 403 -13.66 30.00 23.33
C GLU A 403 -13.97 30.89 22.12
N VAL A 404 -13.75 30.41 20.89
CA VAL A 404 -14.14 31.14 19.68
C VAL A 404 -15.66 31.21 19.55
N LEU A 405 -16.37 30.13 19.89
CA LEU A 405 -17.82 30.02 19.79
C LEU A 405 -18.54 30.88 20.84
N ASP A 406 -18.12 30.81 22.11
CA ASP A 406 -18.85 31.39 23.24
C ASP A 406 -18.03 32.36 24.13
N GLY A 407 -16.71 32.40 23.97
CA GLY A 407 -15.80 33.16 24.83
C GLY A 407 -15.49 34.59 24.37
N THR A 408 -14.44 35.18 24.95
CA THR A 408 -13.94 36.53 24.60
C THR A 408 -12.63 36.46 23.80
N PRO A 409 -12.24 37.54 23.08
CA PRO A 409 -10.94 37.61 22.40
C PRO A 409 -9.74 37.32 23.30
N ALA A 410 -9.83 37.64 24.60
CA ALA A 410 -8.77 37.34 25.56
C ALA A 410 -8.70 35.84 25.89
N ASN A 411 -9.86 35.18 26.05
CA ASN A 411 -9.92 33.74 26.31
C ASN A 411 -9.39 32.94 25.12
N VAL A 412 -9.80 33.29 23.89
CA VAL A 412 -9.30 32.66 22.65
C VAL A 412 -7.78 32.74 22.56
N LYS A 413 -7.22 33.94 22.75
CA LYS A 413 -5.76 34.13 22.70
C LYS A 413 -5.03 33.30 23.75
N ALA A 414 -5.57 33.21 24.97
CA ALA A 414 -4.97 32.42 26.04
C ALA A 414 -4.99 30.92 25.71
N ALA A 415 -6.15 30.39 25.32
CA ALA A 415 -6.33 28.97 25.03
C ALA A 415 -5.49 28.50 23.82
N TYR A 416 -5.49 29.23 22.70
CA TYR A 416 -4.67 28.85 21.54
C TYR A 416 -3.17 29.00 21.81
N LYS A 417 -2.73 29.99 22.60
CA LYS A 417 -1.33 30.05 23.03
C LYS A 417 -0.92 28.83 23.84
N GLU A 418 -1.79 28.36 24.73
CA GLU A 418 -1.56 27.13 25.49
C GLU A 418 -1.44 25.92 24.54
N ALA A 419 -2.33 25.79 23.56
CA ALA A 419 -2.25 24.73 22.55
C ALA A 419 -0.91 24.77 21.80
N LEU A 420 -0.46 25.96 21.37
CA LEU A 420 0.80 26.12 20.64
C LEU A 420 2.03 25.68 21.44
N THR A 421 2.01 25.74 22.78
CA THR A 421 3.12 25.20 23.61
C THR A 421 3.34 23.69 23.41
N ARG A 422 2.34 22.98 22.85
CA ARG A 422 2.37 21.54 22.57
C ARG A 422 2.48 21.21 21.09
N SER A 423 2.65 22.22 20.23
CA SER A 423 2.69 22.03 18.76
C SER A 423 3.99 21.40 18.24
N GLY A 424 5.09 21.49 19.00
CA GLY A 424 6.37 20.87 18.63
C GLY A 424 6.95 21.33 17.29
N ASN A 425 6.72 22.60 16.90
CA ASN A 425 7.05 23.15 15.58
C ASN A 425 6.42 22.40 14.39
N ASN A 426 5.30 21.71 14.63
CA ASN A 426 4.57 21.03 13.57
C ASN A 426 3.64 22.02 12.85
N TRP A 427 4.00 22.40 11.63
CA TRP A 427 3.20 23.30 10.80
C TRP A 427 1.75 22.83 10.62
N PHE A 428 1.51 21.53 10.45
CA PHE A 428 0.15 20.99 10.28
C PHE A 428 -0.72 21.21 11.52
N TYR A 429 -0.12 21.14 12.71
CA TYR A 429 -0.84 21.40 13.96
C TYR A 429 -1.33 22.83 13.97
N VAL A 430 -0.56 23.78 13.45
CA VAL A 430 -0.90 25.21 13.40
C VAL A 430 -1.87 25.55 12.26
N ASP A 431 -1.67 25.00 11.06
CA ASP A 431 -2.51 25.30 9.88
C ASP A 431 -3.95 24.76 10.00
N SER A 432 -4.14 23.61 10.64
CA SER A 432 -5.47 22.97 10.71
C SER A 432 -6.52 23.82 11.47
N PRO A 433 -6.30 24.26 12.73
CA PRO A 433 -7.21 25.19 13.40
C PRO A 433 -7.31 26.54 12.67
N TYR A 434 -6.21 27.02 12.08
CA TYR A 434 -6.20 28.26 11.32
C TYR A 434 -7.10 28.21 10.07
N ALA A 435 -7.18 27.08 9.38
CA ALA A 435 -8.10 26.86 8.26
C ALA A 435 -9.58 26.91 8.71
N GLN A 436 -9.89 26.40 9.91
CA GLN A 436 -11.23 26.52 10.48
C GLN A 436 -11.58 27.97 10.83
N LEU A 437 -10.63 28.74 11.37
CA LEU A 437 -10.84 30.17 11.62
C LEU A 437 -11.03 30.98 10.33
N ARG A 438 -10.32 30.64 9.25
CA ARG A 438 -10.53 31.23 7.92
C ARG A 438 -11.96 31.01 7.43
N LEU A 439 -12.48 29.78 7.55
CA LEU A 439 -13.88 29.48 7.27
C LEU A 439 -14.85 30.36 8.08
N LEU A 440 -14.61 30.53 9.38
CA LEU A 440 -15.47 31.39 10.22
C LEU A 440 -15.38 32.87 9.81
N ASN A 441 -14.17 33.33 9.47
CA ASN A 441 -13.91 34.68 9.01
C ASN A 441 -14.64 34.99 7.69
N ASP A 442 -14.58 34.07 6.72
CA ASP A 442 -15.22 34.22 5.41
C ASP A 442 -16.74 34.37 5.52
N LEU A 443 -17.34 33.84 6.60
CA LEU A 443 -18.77 33.92 6.90
C LEU A 443 -19.12 35.03 7.90
N GLY A 444 -18.14 35.86 8.29
CA GLY A 444 -18.34 36.96 9.25
C GLY A 444 -18.79 36.50 10.64
N PHE A 445 -18.49 35.25 11.02
CA PHE A 445 -18.89 34.70 12.32
C PHE A 445 -17.99 35.27 13.42
N ARG A 446 -18.58 35.98 14.40
CA ARG A 446 -17.90 36.55 15.59
C ARG A 446 -16.52 37.15 15.27
N PRO A 447 -16.46 38.24 14.49
CA PRO A 447 -15.22 38.74 13.89
C PRO A 447 -14.11 39.03 14.93
N ASP A 448 -14.46 39.54 16.11
CA ASP A 448 -13.48 39.87 17.15
C ASP A 448 -12.78 38.62 17.74
N THR A 449 -13.53 37.53 17.99
CA THR A 449 -12.95 36.30 18.54
C THR A 449 -12.19 35.52 17.48
N VAL A 450 -12.69 35.48 16.24
CA VAL A 450 -12.01 34.84 15.11
C VAL A 450 -10.71 35.55 14.77
N ALA A 451 -10.73 36.89 14.62
CA ALA A 451 -9.52 37.67 14.35
C ALA A 451 -8.47 37.51 15.48
N ALA A 452 -8.91 37.42 16.73
CA ALA A 452 -8.04 37.18 17.86
C ALA A 452 -7.33 35.81 17.79
N GLY A 453 -8.01 34.76 17.35
CA GLY A 453 -7.43 33.44 17.12
C GLY A 453 -6.51 33.40 15.89
N MET A 454 -6.94 34.00 14.78
CA MET A 454 -6.16 34.07 13.54
C MET A 454 -4.80 34.73 13.77
N ALA A 455 -4.77 35.86 14.50
CA ALA A 455 -3.54 36.56 14.84
C ALA A 455 -2.54 35.71 15.64
N VAL A 456 -3.01 34.74 16.44
CA VAL A 456 -2.14 33.83 17.20
C VAL A 456 -1.48 32.81 16.26
N PHE A 457 -2.27 32.20 15.36
CA PHE A 457 -1.76 31.20 14.44
C PHE A 457 -0.93 31.79 13.29
N GLU A 458 -1.30 32.96 12.74
CA GLU A 458 -0.50 33.65 11.71
C GLU A 458 0.92 33.95 12.18
N ARG A 459 1.04 34.41 13.43
CA ARG A 459 2.36 34.63 14.03
C ARG A 459 3.16 33.33 14.12
N ALA A 460 2.54 32.25 14.57
CA ALA A 460 3.20 30.95 14.65
C ALA A 460 3.58 30.40 13.26
N LEU A 461 2.70 30.51 12.26
CA LEU A 461 2.97 30.08 10.89
C LEU A 461 4.13 30.86 10.26
N ASN A 462 4.24 32.16 10.51
CA ASN A 462 5.35 32.99 10.03
C ASN A 462 6.72 32.61 10.64
N GLU A 463 6.71 31.97 11.81
CA GLU A 463 7.91 31.49 12.50
C GLU A 463 8.27 30.03 12.11
N LEU A 464 7.40 29.33 11.36
CA LEU A 464 7.57 27.93 10.96
C LEU A 464 7.96 27.79 9.50
N ASP A 465 8.84 26.83 9.22
CA ASP A 465 9.10 26.39 7.85
C ASP A 465 7.90 25.59 7.33
N GLU A 466 7.27 26.09 6.26
CA GLU A 466 6.20 25.37 5.56
C GLU A 466 6.74 24.04 5.01
N PRO A 467 6.11 22.89 5.36
CA PRO A 467 6.57 21.56 4.94
C PRO A 467 6.67 21.39 3.42
N GLU A 468 5.93 22.19 2.65
CA GLU A 468 5.84 22.15 1.18
C GLU A 468 6.93 22.98 0.46
N LYS A 469 7.90 23.55 1.17
CA LYS A 469 9.18 23.98 0.55
C LYS A 469 10.24 22.88 0.51
N LYS A 470 9.85 21.60 0.57
CA LYS A 470 10.74 20.51 0.15
C LYS A 470 10.74 20.42 -1.37
N TRP A 471 11.92 20.52 -1.96
CA TRP A 471 12.10 20.37 -3.40
C TRP A 471 11.43 19.09 -3.90
N GLU A 472 10.51 19.23 -4.85
CA GLU A 472 9.97 18.11 -5.63
C GLU A 472 10.49 18.20 -7.05
N PRO A 473 10.77 17.06 -7.70
CA PRO A 473 11.11 17.07 -9.11
C PRO A 473 9.90 17.53 -9.94
N ARG A 474 10.17 18.35 -10.96
CA ARG A 474 9.20 18.66 -12.03
C ARG A 474 8.85 17.39 -12.80
N GLN A 475 9.86 16.59 -13.16
CA GLN A 475 9.72 15.24 -13.71
C GLN A 475 10.81 14.30 -13.18
N VAL A 476 10.52 13.00 -13.21
CA VAL A 476 11.46 11.94 -12.88
C VAL A 476 11.86 11.20 -14.15
N LEU A 477 13.12 11.33 -14.52
CA LEU A 477 13.76 10.67 -15.65
C LEU A 477 14.25 9.30 -15.17
N LEU A 478 13.50 8.25 -15.48
CA LEU A 478 13.84 6.88 -15.14
C LEU A 478 14.59 6.24 -16.31
N PHE A 479 15.70 5.54 -16.04
CA PHE A 479 16.46 4.86 -17.07
C PHE A 479 16.67 3.37 -16.77
N SER A 480 16.63 2.56 -17.82
CA SER A 480 17.14 1.19 -17.83
C SER A 480 17.64 0.86 -19.24
N GLY A 481 18.82 0.26 -19.35
CA GLY A 481 19.42 0.00 -20.65
C GLY A 481 20.39 -1.16 -20.66
N HIS A 482 20.78 -1.57 -21.85
CA HIS A 482 21.81 -2.60 -22.02
C HIS A 482 23.15 -2.13 -21.47
N ARG A 483 23.85 -3.09 -20.87
CA ARG A 483 25.27 -2.95 -20.56
C ARG A 483 26.09 -3.10 -21.83
N ILE A 484 27.30 -2.54 -21.83
CA ILE A 484 28.27 -2.87 -22.88
C ILE A 484 28.52 -4.38 -22.85
N ASP A 485 28.47 -4.98 -24.04
CA ASP A 485 28.71 -6.39 -24.25
C ASP A 485 30.07 -6.82 -23.66
N GLU A 486 30.15 -8.06 -23.18
CA GLU A 486 31.44 -8.68 -22.84
C GLU A 486 32.26 -8.88 -24.12
N PRO A 487 33.60 -8.84 -24.07
CA PRO A 487 34.46 -8.94 -25.26
C PRO A 487 34.15 -10.12 -26.18
N ASP A 488 33.77 -11.27 -25.60
CA ASP A 488 33.56 -12.53 -26.31
C ASP A 488 32.06 -12.89 -26.48
N ARG A 489 31.15 -11.92 -26.37
CA ARG A 489 29.71 -12.17 -26.48
C ARG A 489 29.33 -12.62 -27.90
N ALA A 490 28.84 -13.86 -28.03
CA ALA A 490 28.48 -14.45 -29.32
C ALA A 490 27.42 -13.66 -30.11
N ASN A 491 26.38 -13.16 -29.43
CA ASN A 491 25.32 -12.34 -30.03
C ASN A 491 25.37 -10.93 -29.42
N SER A 492 25.96 -9.99 -30.17
CA SER A 492 26.10 -8.60 -29.73
C SER A 492 24.74 -7.91 -29.59
N ARG A 493 24.54 -7.21 -28.47
CA ARG A 493 23.34 -6.42 -28.16
C ARG A 493 23.65 -4.94 -28.09
N PHE A 494 24.76 -4.61 -27.43
CA PHE A 494 25.25 -3.24 -27.29
C PHE A 494 26.79 -3.24 -27.19
N PRO A 495 27.50 -3.27 -28.33
CA PRO A 495 28.94 -3.26 -28.37
C PRO A 495 29.49 -1.85 -28.09
N GLU A 496 30.73 -1.78 -27.61
CA GLU A 496 31.44 -0.53 -27.28
C GLU A 496 31.50 0.47 -28.44
N SER A 497 31.55 0.00 -29.68
CA SER A 497 31.54 0.85 -30.88
C SER A 497 30.27 1.70 -31.03
N LYS A 498 29.15 1.29 -30.42
CA LYS A 498 27.88 2.01 -30.46
C LYS A 498 27.68 2.97 -29.28
N ALA A 499 28.61 3.01 -28.33
CA ALA A 499 28.46 3.78 -27.09
C ALA A 499 28.32 5.28 -27.34
N GLU A 500 29.07 5.84 -28.30
CA GLU A 500 29.02 7.28 -28.62
C GLU A 500 27.68 7.67 -29.26
N THR A 501 27.22 6.90 -30.26
CA THR A 501 25.91 7.13 -30.89
C THR A 501 24.76 6.95 -29.89
N ALA A 502 24.86 5.97 -28.98
CA ALA A 502 23.91 5.82 -27.88
C ALA A 502 23.89 7.06 -26.96
N ALA A 503 25.06 7.60 -26.60
CA ALA A 503 25.19 8.79 -25.78
C ALA A 503 24.49 10.00 -26.44
N GLN A 504 24.67 10.16 -27.75
CA GLN A 504 24.01 11.21 -28.52
C GLN A 504 22.50 11.05 -28.50
N LYS A 505 21.98 9.84 -28.79
CA LYS A 505 20.54 9.57 -28.79
C LYS A 505 19.89 9.75 -27.41
N ILE A 506 20.58 9.38 -26.34
CA ILE A 506 20.12 9.65 -24.98
C ILE A 506 20.11 11.16 -24.71
N GLY A 507 21.12 11.90 -25.18
CA GLY A 507 21.14 13.36 -25.12
C GLY A 507 19.96 14.01 -25.83
N GLU A 508 19.67 13.59 -27.07
CA GLU A 508 18.53 14.07 -27.86
C GLU A 508 17.20 13.83 -27.12
N ALA A 509 16.99 12.63 -26.57
CA ALA A 509 15.81 12.32 -25.78
C ALA A 509 15.67 13.19 -24.52
N LEU A 510 16.78 13.48 -23.83
CA LEU A 510 16.79 14.37 -22.68
C LEU A 510 16.49 15.82 -23.04
N ASP A 511 16.94 16.28 -24.21
CA ASP A 511 16.67 17.62 -24.71
C ASP A 511 15.19 17.78 -25.12
N GLU A 512 14.60 16.77 -25.75
CA GLU A 512 13.16 16.73 -26.07
C GLU A 512 12.28 16.79 -24.82
N LEU A 513 12.71 16.13 -23.74
CA LEU A 513 12.05 16.19 -22.43
C LEU A 513 12.38 17.47 -21.66
N GLY A 514 13.26 18.33 -22.19
CA GLY A 514 13.70 19.57 -21.56
C GLY A 514 14.36 19.35 -20.20
N ALA A 515 15.16 18.28 -20.04
CA ALA A 515 15.75 17.88 -18.77
C ALA A 515 16.62 18.98 -18.13
N GLY A 516 16.46 19.25 -16.83
CA GLY A 516 17.18 20.33 -16.13
C GLY A 516 17.29 20.17 -14.61
N ALA A 517 17.74 21.23 -13.93
CA ALA A 517 18.09 21.22 -12.49
C ALA A 517 16.91 20.98 -11.52
N ASP A 518 15.69 21.13 -12.02
CA ASP A 518 14.45 20.85 -11.30
C ASP A 518 13.97 19.41 -11.48
N ASP A 519 14.71 18.56 -12.21
CA ASP A 519 14.36 17.17 -12.48
C ASP A 519 15.21 16.20 -11.64
N LEU A 520 14.72 14.96 -11.50
CA LEU A 520 15.41 13.85 -10.85
C LEU A 520 15.71 12.74 -11.87
N ALA A 521 16.95 12.26 -11.93
CA ALA A 521 17.34 11.08 -12.70
C ALA A 521 17.57 9.88 -11.79
N LEU A 522 16.98 8.74 -12.17
CA LEU A 522 17.07 7.46 -11.46
C LEU A 522 17.62 6.37 -12.39
N ALA A 523 18.70 5.72 -11.99
CA ALA A 523 19.37 4.64 -12.74
C ALA A 523 20.21 3.75 -11.79
N GLN A 524 20.68 2.60 -12.28
CA GLN A 524 21.55 1.70 -11.49
C GLN A 524 23.04 2.02 -11.65
N GLY A 525 23.45 2.66 -12.74
CA GLY A 525 24.85 3.04 -12.97
C GLY A 525 25.75 1.93 -13.52
N ALA A 526 25.18 0.93 -14.21
CA ALA A 526 25.95 -0.11 -14.89
C ALA A 526 26.74 0.44 -16.09
N SER A 527 27.76 -0.29 -16.57
CA SER A 527 28.51 0.08 -17.78
C SER A 527 27.58 0.27 -18.98
N GLY A 528 27.90 1.17 -19.90
CA GLY A 528 27.04 1.44 -21.06
C GLY A 528 25.87 2.38 -20.73
N GLY A 529 24.65 1.93 -20.99
CA GLY A 529 23.46 2.80 -21.04
C GLY A 529 23.26 3.66 -19.79
N ASP A 530 23.33 3.07 -18.59
CA ASP A 530 23.10 3.79 -17.34
C ASP A 530 24.11 4.92 -17.11
N ILE A 531 25.41 4.64 -17.27
CA ILE A 531 26.47 5.66 -17.11
C ILE A 531 26.32 6.75 -18.17
N LEU A 532 26.04 6.39 -19.43
CA LEU A 532 25.82 7.38 -20.50
C LEU A 532 24.65 8.31 -20.20
N PHE A 533 23.54 7.77 -19.70
CA PHE A 533 22.39 8.53 -19.26
C PHE A 533 22.71 9.45 -18.07
N LEU A 534 23.36 8.93 -17.03
CA LEU A 534 23.71 9.71 -15.84
C LEU A 534 24.67 10.86 -16.17
N GLU A 535 25.66 10.64 -17.04
CA GLU A 535 26.55 11.69 -17.52
C GLU A 535 25.81 12.76 -18.33
N ALA A 536 24.88 12.36 -19.20
CA ALA A 536 24.07 13.28 -19.98
C ALA A 536 23.12 14.12 -19.09
N CYS A 537 22.54 13.52 -18.06
CA CYS A 537 21.75 14.20 -17.03
C CYS A 537 22.62 15.18 -16.21
N LYS A 538 23.83 14.76 -15.79
CA LYS A 538 24.79 15.60 -15.07
C LYS A 538 25.13 16.87 -15.84
N LYS A 539 25.39 16.75 -17.15
CA LYS A 539 25.68 17.90 -18.04
C LYS A 539 24.54 18.93 -18.08
N ARG A 540 23.31 18.51 -17.82
CA ARG A 540 22.10 19.35 -17.80
C ARG A 540 21.74 19.84 -16.38
N GLY A 541 22.58 19.55 -15.38
CA GLY A 541 22.34 19.92 -13.98
C GLY A 541 21.24 19.11 -13.29
N VAL A 542 20.74 18.05 -13.94
CA VAL A 542 19.71 17.16 -13.37
C VAL A 542 20.23 16.52 -12.08
N ARG A 543 19.38 16.44 -11.06
CA ARG A 543 19.76 15.78 -9.80
C ARG A 543 19.81 14.28 -10.01
N LEU A 544 20.89 13.65 -9.59
CA LEU A 544 21.11 12.22 -9.78
C LEU A 544 20.90 11.47 -8.47
N GLN A 545 20.20 10.34 -8.53
CA GLN A 545 20.12 9.37 -7.45
C GLN A 545 20.30 7.96 -8.02
N LEU A 546 21.38 7.29 -7.61
CA LEU A 546 21.67 5.92 -8.02
C LEU A 546 21.06 4.94 -7.01
N LEU A 547 20.45 3.87 -7.53
CA LEU A 547 19.91 2.75 -6.75
C LEU A 547 20.64 1.48 -7.20
N LEU A 548 21.51 0.93 -6.36
CA LEU A 548 22.37 -0.20 -6.71
C LEU A 548 21.73 -1.53 -6.27
N PRO A 549 21.73 -2.57 -7.13
CA PRO A 549 21.22 -3.90 -6.77
C PRO A 549 22.12 -4.65 -5.77
N PHE A 550 23.40 -4.28 -5.68
CA PHE A 550 24.39 -4.93 -4.82
C PHE A 550 25.24 -3.89 -4.07
N PRO A 551 25.96 -4.28 -3.00
CA PRO A 551 27.02 -3.47 -2.45
C PRO A 551 28.01 -3.09 -3.55
N GLU A 552 28.51 -1.86 -3.51
CA GLU A 552 29.30 -1.26 -4.59
C GLU A 552 30.46 -2.14 -5.11
N PRO A 553 31.28 -2.80 -4.28
CA PRO A 553 32.34 -3.68 -4.79
C PRO A 553 31.80 -4.84 -5.65
N THR A 554 30.71 -5.46 -5.23
CA THR A 554 30.04 -6.54 -5.96
C THR A 554 29.38 -6.01 -7.22
N PHE A 555 28.80 -4.82 -7.17
CA PHE A 555 28.20 -4.17 -8.33
C PHE A 555 29.25 -3.89 -9.41
N ILE A 556 30.42 -3.37 -9.06
CA ILE A 556 31.52 -3.12 -10.01
C ILE A 556 31.96 -4.43 -10.68
N GLN A 557 32.15 -5.51 -9.90
CA GLN A 557 32.56 -6.81 -10.42
C GLN A 557 31.53 -7.46 -11.35
N LYS A 558 30.23 -7.26 -11.10
CA LYS A 558 29.16 -7.89 -11.87
C LYS A 558 28.65 -7.05 -13.04
N SER A 559 28.57 -5.74 -12.86
CA SER A 559 27.83 -4.82 -13.72
C SER A 559 28.69 -3.84 -14.50
N ILE A 560 30.00 -3.77 -14.24
CA ILE A 560 30.91 -2.82 -14.89
C ILE A 560 32.11 -3.54 -15.52
N LEU A 561 32.92 -4.23 -14.71
CA LEU A 561 34.18 -4.82 -15.15
C LEU A 561 34.07 -5.88 -16.26
N PRO A 562 33.01 -6.72 -16.35
CA PRO A 562 32.91 -7.72 -17.40
C PRO A 562 32.76 -7.16 -18.82
N SER A 563 32.36 -5.90 -18.96
CA SER A 563 32.15 -5.26 -20.26
C SER A 563 33.46 -5.06 -21.03
N ASP A 564 33.35 -4.97 -22.36
CA ASP A 564 34.46 -4.45 -23.18
C ASP A 564 34.91 -3.08 -22.63
N LYS A 565 36.24 -2.94 -22.51
CA LYS A 565 36.90 -1.81 -21.83
C LYS A 565 36.39 -1.53 -20.40
N GLY A 566 36.03 -2.56 -19.63
CA GLY A 566 35.44 -2.44 -18.29
C GLY A 566 36.20 -1.53 -17.31
N GLU A 567 37.52 -1.44 -17.40
CA GLU A 567 38.32 -0.53 -16.57
C GLU A 567 38.04 0.95 -16.87
N GLN A 568 37.84 1.30 -18.15
CA GLN A 568 37.47 2.66 -18.55
C GLN A 568 36.07 3.01 -18.03
N TRP A 569 35.13 2.04 -18.09
CA TRP A 569 33.79 2.20 -17.50
C TRP A 569 33.83 2.35 -15.98
N ARG A 570 34.72 1.64 -15.28
CA ARG A 570 34.94 1.81 -13.83
C ARG A 570 35.43 3.22 -13.49
N GLN A 571 36.36 3.76 -14.26
CA GLN A 571 36.83 5.14 -14.07
C GLN A 571 35.70 6.16 -14.25
N ARG A 572 34.85 5.98 -15.28
CA ARG A 572 33.67 6.82 -15.49
C ARG A 572 32.66 6.73 -14.35
N TYR A 573 32.41 5.52 -13.85
CA TYR A 573 31.55 5.29 -12.69
C TYR A 573 32.06 6.03 -11.43
N TYR A 574 33.35 5.93 -11.10
CA TYR A 574 33.93 6.68 -9.98
C TYR A 574 33.89 8.21 -10.19
N ALA A 575 34.07 8.68 -11.41
CA ALA A 575 33.93 10.10 -11.77
C ALA A 575 32.49 10.60 -11.62
N LEU A 576 31.49 9.74 -11.81
CA LEU A 576 30.09 10.04 -11.50
C LEU A 576 29.88 10.11 -9.98
N ILE A 577 30.20 9.04 -9.25
CA ILE A 577 29.90 8.92 -7.82
C ILE A 577 30.56 10.00 -6.98
N SER A 578 31.81 10.35 -7.27
CA SER A 578 32.56 11.39 -6.55
C SER A 578 31.90 12.78 -6.61
N THR A 579 30.93 12.98 -7.50
CA THR A 579 30.22 14.25 -7.69
C THR A 579 28.74 14.20 -7.32
N LEU A 580 28.24 13.06 -6.87
CA LEU A 580 26.84 12.94 -6.49
C LEU A 580 26.58 13.74 -5.21
N LYS A 581 25.49 14.52 -5.23
CA LYS A 581 24.99 15.21 -4.03
C LYS A 581 24.47 14.22 -2.98
N PHE A 582 23.94 13.08 -3.43
CA PHE A 582 23.41 12.01 -2.60
C PHE A 582 24.17 10.73 -2.90
N PRO A 583 24.66 10.00 -1.88
CA PRO A 583 25.34 8.74 -2.12
C PRO A 583 24.39 7.74 -2.81
N PRO A 584 24.94 6.78 -3.58
CA PRO A 584 24.14 5.67 -4.08
C PRO A 584 23.44 4.96 -2.93
N ARG A 585 22.16 4.62 -3.13
CA ARG A 585 21.40 3.80 -2.18
C ARG A 585 21.57 2.34 -2.58
N ILE A 586 21.83 1.49 -1.58
CA ILE A 586 22.19 0.09 -1.81
C ILE A 586 21.01 -0.79 -1.42
N LEU A 587 20.44 -1.51 -2.38
CA LEU A 587 19.21 -2.30 -2.20
C LEU A 587 19.25 -3.23 -0.96
N PRO A 588 20.29 -4.05 -0.73
CA PRO A 588 20.33 -4.90 0.46
C PRO A 588 20.48 -4.16 1.79
N ASP A 589 21.08 -2.97 1.79
CA ASP A 589 21.25 -2.16 3.00
C ASP A 589 19.93 -1.48 3.37
N GLU A 590 19.17 -1.05 2.36
CA GLU A 590 17.89 -0.36 2.52
C GLU A 590 16.75 -1.35 2.79
N LEU A 591 16.68 -2.45 2.04
CA LEU A 591 15.52 -3.35 1.99
C LEU A 591 15.84 -4.80 2.40
N GLY A 592 17.07 -5.09 2.83
CA GLY A 592 17.50 -6.45 3.17
C GLY A 592 17.80 -7.32 1.95
N PRO A 593 18.24 -8.57 2.13
CA PRO A 593 18.53 -9.49 1.03
C PRO A 593 17.28 -9.79 0.17
N ALA A 594 17.48 -10.19 -1.08
CA ALA A 594 16.38 -10.58 -1.96
C ALA A 594 15.66 -11.83 -1.39
N PRO A 595 14.31 -11.88 -1.41
CA PRO A 595 13.58 -13.10 -1.07
C PRO A 595 13.97 -14.29 -1.95
N LYS A 596 13.73 -15.51 -1.46
CA LYS A 596 14.04 -16.75 -2.21
C LYS A 596 13.34 -16.73 -3.59
N GLY A 597 14.09 -17.04 -4.65
CA GLY A 597 13.59 -17.07 -6.03
C GLY A 597 13.37 -15.70 -6.70
N VAL A 598 13.64 -14.58 -6.00
CA VAL A 598 13.56 -13.23 -6.57
C VAL A 598 14.93 -12.82 -7.12
N ASP A 599 14.98 -12.48 -8.41
CA ASP A 599 16.20 -11.95 -9.02
C ASP A 599 16.52 -10.53 -8.51
N THR A 600 17.78 -10.26 -8.18
CA THR A 600 18.18 -8.99 -7.55
C THR A 600 18.11 -7.81 -8.52
N TYR A 601 18.33 -8.02 -9.82
CA TYR A 601 18.16 -6.95 -10.82
C TYR A 601 16.67 -6.66 -11.07
N GLU A 602 15.82 -7.69 -11.13
CA GLU A 602 14.37 -7.57 -11.22
C GLU A 602 13.82 -6.76 -10.03
N ARG A 603 14.28 -7.11 -8.82
CA ARG A 603 13.97 -6.40 -7.58
C ARG A 603 14.41 -4.93 -7.61
N CYS A 604 15.64 -4.66 -8.05
CA CYS A 604 16.14 -3.28 -8.15
C CYS A 604 15.41 -2.45 -9.21
N ASN A 605 14.98 -3.06 -10.32
CA ASN A 605 14.14 -2.40 -11.32
C ASN A 605 12.78 -1.98 -10.73
N LEU A 606 12.12 -2.87 -9.98
CA LEU A 606 10.88 -2.50 -9.29
C LEU A 606 11.11 -1.39 -8.26
N TRP A 607 12.24 -1.42 -7.54
CA TRP A 607 12.59 -0.38 -6.58
C TRP A 607 12.78 0.99 -7.24
N LEU A 608 13.50 1.04 -8.37
CA LEU A 608 13.64 2.25 -9.20
C LEU A 608 12.29 2.77 -9.68
N LEU A 609 11.43 1.89 -10.21
CA LEU A 609 10.11 2.23 -10.70
C LEU A 609 9.20 2.76 -9.59
N TYR A 610 9.15 2.09 -8.44
CA TYR A 610 8.33 2.51 -7.29
C TYR A 610 8.83 3.81 -6.69
N THR A 611 10.15 4.02 -6.67
CA THR A 611 10.75 5.31 -6.31
C THR A 611 10.30 6.41 -7.26
N ALA A 612 10.31 6.16 -8.58
CA ALA A 612 9.84 7.14 -9.56
C ALA A 612 8.34 7.44 -9.41
N LEU A 613 7.50 6.41 -9.30
CA LEU A 613 6.04 6.52 -9.16
C LEU A 613 5.63 7.22 -7.87
N SER A 614 6.46 7.19 -6.83
CA SER A 614 6.20 7.92 -5.59
C SER A 614 6.13 9.44 -5.76
N TYR A 615 6.70 9.99 -6.84
CA TYR A 615 6.59 11.41 -7.19
C TYR A 615 5.35 11.73 -8.03
N GLY A 616 4.60 10.70 -8.44
CA GLY A 616 3.37 10.82 -9.22
C GLY A 616 3.51 10.23 -10.62
N ILE A 617 2.52 9.44 -11.03
CA ILE A 617 2.54 8.68 -12.30
C ILE A 617 2.75 9.57 -13.54
N LYS A 618 2.17 10.77 -13.54
CA LYS A 618 2.28 11.74 -14.64
C LYS A 618 3.67 12.39 -14.74
N LYS A 619 4.50 12.32 -13.70
CA LYS A 619 5.85 12.89 -13.66
C LYS A 619 6.92 11.93 -14.19
N VAL A 620 6.61 10.64 -14.37
CA VAL A 620 7.60 9.62 -14.73
C VAL A 620 7.81 9.57 -16.24
N GLN A 621 9.01 9.93 -16.69
CA GLN A 621 9.47 9.79 -18.07
C GLN A 621 10.49 8.66 -18.14
N PHE A 622 10.18 7.57 -18.82
CA PHE A 622 11.09 6.43 -18.93
C PHE A 622 11.86 6.47 -20.25
N ILE A 623 13.19 6.43 -20.17
CA ILE A 623 14.07 6.28 -21.33
C ILE A 623 14.70 4.90 -21.24
N CYS A 624 14.61 4.11 -22.31
CA CYS A 624 15.29 2.82 -22.36
C CYS A 624 16.19 2.65 -23.58
N LEU A 625 17.33 2.00 -23.35
CA LEU A 625 18.28 1.61 -24.40
C LEU A 625 18.23 0.08 -24.55
N TRP A 626 17.48 -0.42 -25.52
CA TRP A 626 17.14 -1.85 -25.59
C TRP A 626 17.00 -2.37 -27.02
N ASP A 627 17.40 -3.61 -27.27
CA ASP A 627 17.39 -4.26 -28.60
C ASP A 627 16.03 -4.87 -28.99
N GLY A 628 15.04 -4.84 -28.09
CA GLY A 628 13.70 -5.38 -28.30
C GLY A 628 13.56 -6.87 -28.03
N ASN A 629 14.64 -7.54 -27.61
CA ASN A 629 14.63 -8.97 -27.34
C ASN A 629 14.55 -9.23 -25.82
N LYS A 630 13.83 -10.28 -25.41
CA LYS A 630 13.91 -10.77 -24.02
C LYS A 630 15.34 -11.26 -23.78
N GLY A 631 15.97 -10.79 -22.69
CA GLY A 631 17.35 -11.11 -22.35
C GLY A 631 17.53 -12.57 -21.90
N ASP A 632 18.79 -12.96 -21.67
CA ASP A 632 19.14 -14.34 -21.24
C ASP A 632 18.86 -14.62 -19.76
N GLY A 633 18.44 -13.60 -19.00
CA GLY A 633 18.17 -13.67 -17.57
C GLY A 633 16.97 -12.81 -17.17
N ARG A 634 16.47 -13.05 -15.95
CA ARG A 634 15.40 -12.24 -15.33
C ARG A 634 15.96 -10.85 -14.94
N GLY A 635 15.09 -9.84 -14.88
CA GLY A 635 15.51 -8.50 -14.43
C GLY A 635 16.27 -7.62 -15.45
N GLY A 636 16.29 -7.98 -16.74
CA GLY A 636 16.85 -7.12 -17.80
C GLY A 636 15.94 -5.95 -18.19
N THR A 637 16.38 -5.11 -19.14
CA THR A 637 15.64 -3.92 -19.61
C THR A 637 14.23 -4.22 -20.12
N ALA A 638 14.00 -5.41 -20.68
CA ALA A 638 12.67 -5.88 -21.09
C ALA A 638 11.65 -5.86 -19.94
N HIS A 639 12.05 -6.31 -18.75
CA HIS A 639 11.17 -6.31 -17.57
C HIS A 639 10.77 -4.89 -17.16
N MET A 640 11.74 -3.96 -17.09
CA MET A 640 11.44 -2.56 -16.78
C MET A 640 10.52 -1.93 -17.84
N TYR A 641 10.77 -2.19 -19.12
CA TYR A 641 9.92 -1.71 -20.21
C TYR A 641 8.48 -2.21 -20.08
N GLU A 642 8.28 -3.51 -19.88
CA GLU A 642 6.94 -4.11 -19.72
C GLU A 642 6.20 -3.50 -18.50
N GLU A 643 6.87 -3.34 -17.36
CA GLU A 643 6.25 -2.76 -16.14
C GLU A 643 5.92 -1.27 -16.29
N VAL A 644 6.80 -0.47 -16.89
CA VAL A 644 6.54 0.95 -17.14
C VAL A 644 5.42 1.12 -18.17
N GLN A 645 5.48 0.40 -19.29
CA GLN A 645 4.49 0.48 -20.35
C GLN A 645 3.08 0.16 -19.84
N ARG A 646 2.98 -0.84 -18.94
CA ARG A 646 1.72 -1.23 -18.31
C ARG A 646 1.14 -0.16 -17.38
N ARG A 647 2.00 0.65 -16.74
CA ARG A 647 1.59 1.61 -15.69
C ARG A 647 1.46 3.04 -16.18
N THR A 648 2.44 3.54 -16.94
CA THR A 648 2.51 4.95 -17.35
C THR A 648 2.24 5.12 -18.84
N GLY A 649 2.67 4.17 -19.67
CA GLY A 649 2.69 4.30 -21.13
C GLY A 649 3.65 5.37 -21.68
N GLN A 650 4.43 6.03 -20.82
CA GLN A 650 5.35 7.11 -21.17
C GLN A 650 6.77 6.55 -21.35
N VAL A 651 7.06 6.08 -22.56
CA VAL A 651 8.33 5.40 -22.88
C VAL A 651 9.01 5.99 -24.10
N THR A 652 10.23 6.46 -23.93
CA THR A 652 11.17 6.81 -24.99
C THR A 652 12.12 5.64 -25.23
N TRP A 653 11.88 4.88 -26.29
CA TRP A 653 12.67 3.68 -26.60
C TRP A 653 13.74 3.95 -27.65
N ILE A 654 15.00 3.90 -27.23
CA ILE A 654 16.18 3.95 -28.10
C ILE A 654 16.59 2.52 -28.43
N LYS A 655 16.41 2.12 -29.69
CA LYS A 655 16.75 0.77 -30.14
C LYS A 655 18.24 0.65 -30.43
N THR A 656 18.93 -0.29 -29.78
CA THR A 656 20.38 -0.48 -30.03
C THR A 656 20.70 -0.92 -31.47
N LYS A 657 19.73 -1.56 -32.13
CA LYS A 657 19.79 -1.95 -33.55
C LYS A 657 19.84 -0.73 -34.48
N ASP A 658 19.32 0.42 -34.05
CA ASP A 658 19.22 1.64 -34.87
C ASP A 658 20.44 2.57 -34.70
N LEU A 659 21.44 2.15 -33.90
CA LEU A 659 22.61 2.98 -33.55
C LEU A 659 23.77 2.94 -34.57
N GLY A 660 23.52 2.48 -35.80
CA GLY A 660 24.55 2.30 -36.84
C GLY A 660 25.20 0.94 -36.80
#